data_AF-A0A8H7VC50-F1
#
_entry.id   AF-A0A8H7VC50-F1
#
_cell.length_a   1.000
_cell.length_b   1.000
_cell.length_c   1.000
_cell.angle_alpha   90.00
_cell.angle_beta   90.00
_cell.angle_gamma   90.00
#
_symmetry.space_group_name_H-M   'P 1'
#
loop_
_entity.id
_entity.type
_entity.pdbx_description
1 polymer ?
#
loop_
_entity_poly.entity_id
_entity_poly.type
_entity_poly.pdbx_seq_one_letter_code
_entity_poly.pdbx_strand_id
1 'polypeptide(L)'
;MFYLVLLLTTFIIVNVSCNQQNDSGKVIVGYWGYWESKLLPIDHIPWSQITHINYGFASVNEGAEPILTNEAQLIRMVGIAHQHNVKALLSIGGWLGSRSMSSMAATHKNRTMFVNKVVGWVLEYGLDGLDIDWEHPGKSAMECNTVDYANDADNYLVLLRQLRESLDNAFSTIHRAANNLNSTTSMKNGYKLLTAAVGTTPFFKNNVPIVDTSHYAHILDWIFVMMYDTYVGKSVIGPNAPLQTSVQAGASSQSFAQAWNAWTSAKMPANKIVMGLPFYGYGSKPKGDVMALKQLLVSAHTSRPKGDPDDDISTVSSCPGIKRRGYSGLWKWGSLYTSGVLLDAKTPGGQWIKNWDQESQTPWLYNPVTRHLISYDDPDSISIKVNFALCMNARGVGVWNLAYDAYNTEGQGELLAVINLQMSSSNIMTEACQKLIPVAEGLATASPLVIKNARIQASVILSRTPQITRDATPFEQAYFDYREKLERQESTATPTEFYFKKGSVAERRWKHEEQARAEAMKSNSTSLTNAVHQSQATWEKENEGLATTTKADKLNRSTKSDVENNKQSLDRCLQRTLYLVVKKSGSEPWQFPESAVDTSEYLHEAAERTLKEECGSALDTWFVGRQPIGIYKQASIKGQDNGLKTFFMKARVYAGQVNPSKQVDDFAWLTKEELSETLSPEYYKAVKDSLGDL
;
A
#
# COMPACT_ATOMS: atom_id res chain seq x y z
N MET A 1 -55.94 33.59 47.49
CA MET A 1 -54.72 33.22 48.24
C MET A 1 -54.28 31.85 47.74
N PHE A 2 -53.56 31.81 46.61
CA PHE A 2 -53.11 30.58 45.96
C PHE A 2 -51.58 30.55 46.01
N TYR A 3 -51.04 29.51 46.62
CA TYR A 3 -49.61 29.29 46.79
C TYR A 3 -48.97 28.91 45.45
N LEU A 4 -47.94 29.67 45.06
CA LEU A 4 -47.05 29.38 43.94
C LEU A 4 -45.91 28.48 44.44
N VAL A 5 -45.89 27.22 44.00
CA VAL A 5 -44.78 26.29 44.25
C VAL A 5 -43.74 26.47 43.15
N LEU A 6 -42.55 26.94 43.51
CA LEU A 6 -41.40 27.10 42.63
C LEU A 6 -40.67 25.74 42.50
N LEU A 7 -40.81 25.08 41.37
CA LEU A 7 -40.01 23.89 41.01
C LEU A 7 -38.69 24.34 40.39
N LEU A 8 -37.61 24.26 41.17
CA LEU A 8 -36.23 24.37 40.70
C LEU A 8 -35.85 23.09 39.95
N THR A 9 -35.85 23.14 38.62
CA THR A 9 -35.25 22.09 37.78
C THR A 9 -33.74 22.32 37.69
N THR A 10 -32.97 21.52 38.41
CA THR A 10 -31.52 21.38 38.25
C THR A 10 -31.24 20.67 36.92
N PHE A 11 -30.73 21.41 35.94
CA PHE A 11 -30.13 20.84 34.73
C PHE A 11 -28.81 20.16 35.12
N ILE A 12 -28.81 18.83 35.23
CA ILE A 12 -27.57 18.05 35.25
C ILE A 12 -27.08 18.00 33.80
N ILE A 13 -26.12 18.87 33.48
CA ILE A 13 -25.32 18.75 32.27
C ILE A 13 -24.42 17.53 32.47
N VAL A 14 -24.84 16.38 31.93
CA VAL A 14 -23.93 15.25 31.73
C VAL A 14 -22.99 15.70 30.61
N ASN A 15 -21.82 16.22 31.00
CA ASN A 15 -20.69 16.33 30.08
C ASN A 15 -20.30 14.90 29.72
N VAL A 16 -20.88 14.39 28.64
CA VAL A 16 -20.25 13.32 27.86
C VAL A 16 -19.01 13.95 27.26
N SER A 17 -17.92 13.92 28.01
CA SER A 17 -16.59 14.01 27.41
C SER A 17 -16.48 12.82 26.48
N CYS A 18 -16.82 13.04 25.22
CA CYS A 18 -16.42 12.16 24.14
C CYS A 18 -14.91 12.11 24.23
N ASN A 19 -14.39 11.03 24.82
CA ASN A 19 -12.98 10.75 24.91
C ASN A 19 -12.57 10.48 23.47
N GLN A 20 -12.28 11.54 22.70
CA GLN A 20 -11.51 11.40 21.49
C GLN A 20 -10.16 10.90 21.96
N GLN A 21 -9.99 9.56 21.94
CA GLN A 21 -8.65 8.99 21.81
C GLN A 21 -8.01 9.76 20.65
N ASN A 22 -6.94 10.50 20.96
CA ASN A 22 -5.97 10.91 19.96
C ASN A 22 -5.49 9.63 19.29
N ASP A 23 -6.17 9.20 18.23
CA ASP A 23 -5.68 8.10 17.39
C ASP A 23 -4.49 8.67 16.64
N SER A 24 -3.31 8.49 17.22
CA SER A 24 -2.03 8.83 16.61
C SER A 24 -1.78 8.09 15.29
N GLY A 25 -2.68 7.17 14.93
CA GLY A 25 -2.58 6.29 13.77
C GLY A 25 -1.46 5.27 13.90
N LYS A 26 -0.75 5.18 15.02
CA LYS A 26 0.38 4.25 15.19
C LYS A 26 -0.12 2.81 15.36
N VAL A 27 0.70 1.85 14.95
CA VAL A 27 0.37 0.41 15.06
C VAL A 27 1.26 -0.32 16.06
N ILE A 28 0.69 -1.31 16.73
CA ILE A 28 1.39 -2.33 17.50
C ILE A 28 0.98 -3.67 16.89
N VAL A 29 1.89 -4.29 16.14
CA VAL A 29 1.64 -5.53 15.39
C VAL A 29 2.19 -6.72 16.17
N GLY A 30 1.34 -7.67 16.56
CA GLY A 30 1.78 -8.90 17.21
C GLY A 30 1.74 -10.11 16.28
N TYR A 31 2.83 -10.88 16.20
CA TYR A 31 2.78 -12.21 15.60
C TYR A 31 2.38 -13.25 16.63
N TRP A 32 1.50 -14.16 16.25
CA TRP A 32 1.11 -15.32 17.04
C TRP A 32 0.88 -16.52 16.10
N GLY A 33 1.45 -17.67 16.46
CA GLY A 33 1.28 -18.91 15.71
C GLY A 33 0.61 -19.99 16.54
N TYR A 34 -0.22 -20.82 15.91
CA TYR A 34 -1.01 -21.83 16.63
C TYR A 34 -0.15 -22.84 17.41
N TRP A 35 1.11 -23.05 17.00
CA TRP A 35 2.03 -23.94 17.72
C TRP A 35 2.39 -23.41 19.11
N GLU A 36 2.23 -22.11 19.35
CA GLU A 36 2.43 -21.47 20.65
C GLU A 36 1.15 -21.40 21.50
N SER A 37 0.03 -21.98 21.05
CA SER A 37 -1.25 -21.95 21.79
C SER A 37 -1.19 -22.55 23.19
N LYS A 38 -0.19 -23.38 23.48
CA LYS A 38 0.07 -23.89 24.84
C LYS A 38 0.73 -22.84 25.74
N LEU A 39 1.63 -22.03 25.19
CA LEU A 39 2.32 -20.98 25.94
C LEU A 39 1.44 -19.74 26.10
N LEU A 40 0.76 -19.35 25.02
CA LEU A 40 -0.20 -18.26 25.03
C LEU A 40 -1.49 -18.71 24.34
N PRO A 41 -2.47 -19.24 25.13
CA PRO A 41 -3.81 -19.49 24.64
C PRO A 41 -4.43 -18.21 24.07
N ILE A 42 -5.23 -18.33 23.01
CA ILE A 42 -5.85 -17.18 22.33
C ILE A 42 -6.65 -16.29 23.29
N ASP A 43 -7.33 -16.88 24.29
CA ASP A 43 -8.14 -16.14 25.26
C ASP A 43 -7.30 -15.33 26.26
N HIS A 44 -5.99 -15.60 26.33
CA HIS A 44 -5.04 -14.89 27.18
C HIS A 44 -4.17 -13.91 26.40
N ILE A 45 -4.37 -13.78 25.08
CA ILE A 45 -3.70 -12.74 24.31
C ILE A 45 -4.14 -11.37 24.88
N PRO A 46 -3.20 -10.46 25.20
CA PRO A 46 -3.52 -9.14 25.73
C PRO A 46 -4.05 -8.21 24.62
N TRP A 47 -5.27 -8.47 24.15
CA TRP A 47 -5.85 -7.80 22.97
C TRP A 47 -5.89 -6.27 23.05
N SER A 48 -6.08 -5.71 24.24
CA SER A 48 -6.09 -4.25 24.44
C SER A 48 -4.73 -3.58 24.23
N GLN A 49 -3.66 -4.37 24.13
CA GLN A 49 -2.27 -3.91 24.01
C GLN A 49 -1.73 -3.99 22.58
N ILE A 50 -2.51 -4.50 21.63
CA ILE A 50 -2.14 -4.61 20.22
C ILE A 50 -3.21 -3.97 19.35
N THR A 51 -2.82 -3.50 18.16
CA THR A 51 -3.80 -2.98 17.19
C THR A 51 -3.99 -3.96 16.03
N HIS A 52 -2.97 -4.77 15.75
CA HIS A 52 -2.99 -5.78 14.68
C HIS A 52 -2.40 -7.08 15.20
N ILE A 53 -2.95 -8.20 14.74
CA ILE A 53 -2.40 -9.53 14.94
C ILE A 53 -2.16 -10.22 13.60
N ASN A 54 -0.96 -10.77 13.42
CA ASN A 54 -0.60 -11.60 12.28
C ASN A 54 -0.61 -13.07 12.73
N TYR A 55 -1.52 -13.86 12.17
CA TYR A 55 -1.55 -15.31 12.37
C TYR A 55 -0.43 -15.95 11.54
N GLY A 56 0.55 -16.55 12.21
CA GLY A 56 1.58 -17.37 11.60
C GLY A 56 1.17 -18.85 11.59
N PHE A 57 1.27 -19.59 10.49
CA PHE A 57 1.47 -19.16 9.11
C PHE A 57 0.65 -20.05 8.18
N ALA A 58 0.36 -19.53 6.99
CA ALA A 58 0.23 -20.36 5.79
C ALA A 58 1.61 -20.49 5.10
N SER A 59 1.88 -21.61 4.45
CA SER A 59 3.19 -21.92 3.86
C SER A 59 3.13 -22.15 2.36
N VAL A 60 4.22 -21.89 1.64
CA VAL A 60 4.39 -22.13 0.21
C VAL A 60 5.66 -22.97 0.02
N ASN A 61 5.54 -24.27 0.33
CA ASN A 61 6.68 -25.17 0.38
C ASN A 61 6.79 -26.12 -0.81
N GLU A 62 5.69 -26.45 -1.47
CA GLU A 62 5.62 -27.42 -2.55
C GLU A 62 4.85 -26.84 -3.75
N GLY A 63 5.58 -26.35 -4.75
CA GLY A 63 4.96 -25.71 -5.92
C GLY A 63 4.43 -24.32 -5.61
N ALA A 64 3.25 -23.99 -6.15
CA ALA A 64 2.68 -22.63 -6.07
C ALA A 64 1.44 -22.52 -5.18
N GLU A 65 0.88 -23.65 -4.71
CA GLU A 65 -0.32 -23.63 -3.87
C GLU A 65 0.05 -23.37 -2.40
N PRO A 66 -0.52 -22.34 -1.77
CA PRO A 66 -0.30 -22.10 -0.35
C PRO A 66 -1.09 -23.11 0.50
N ILE A 67 -0.49 -23.54 1.60
CA ILE A 67 -1.05 -24.50 2.55
C ILE A 67 -1.30 -23.78 3.88
N LEU A 68 -2.57 -23.68 4.26
CA LEU A 68 -2.98 -23.20 5.58
C LEU A 68 -3.00 -24.38 6.56
N THR A 69 -2.33 -24.22 7.70
CA THR A 69 -2.38 -25.21 8.78
C THR A 69 -3.20 -24.69 9.95
N ASN A 70 -4.00 -25.60 10.53
CA ASN A 70 -4.84 -25.34 11.70
C ASN A 70 -5.86 -24.20 11.49
N GLU A 71 -6.64 -24.32 10.42
CA GLU A 71 -7.73 -23.39 10.05
C GLU A 71 -8.67 -23.03 11.20
N ALA A 72 -9.02 -24.00 12.06
CA ALA A 72 -9.91 -23.76 13.19
C ALA A 72 -9.36 -22.72 14.19
N GLN A 73 -8.03 -22.72 14.42
CA GLN A 73 -7.39 -21.72 15.29
C GLN A 73 -7.35 -20.34 14.62
N LEU A 74 -7.15 -20.27 13.29
CA LEU A 74 -7.24 -19.02 12.54
C LEU A 74 -8.62 -18.39 12.70
N ILE A 75 -9.69 -19.14 12.41
CA ILE A 75 -11.07 -18.65 12.52
C ILE A 75 -11.38 -18.16 13.94
N ARG A 76 -10.95 -18.92 14.95
CA ARG A 76 -11.13 -18.54 16.35
C ARG A 76 -10.38 -17.24 16.69
N MET A 77 -9.12 -17.11 16.26
CA MET A 77 -8.31 -15.92 16.48
C MET A 77 -8.94 -14.68 15.83
N VAL A 78 -9.40 -14.80 14.57
CA VAL A 78 -10.06 -13.68 13.86
C VAL A 78 -11.31 -13.23 14.62
N GLY A 79 -12.17 -14.17 15.02
CA GLY A 79 -13.40 -13.85 15.74
C GLY A 79 -13.15 -13.11 17.06
N ILE A 80 -12.14 -13.52 17.83
CA ILE A 80 -11.79 -12.87 19.10
C ILE A 80 -11.10 -11.52 18.86
N ALA A 81 -10.19 -11.43 17.90
CA ALA A 81 -9.54 -10.17 17.55
C ALA A 81 -10.57 -9.08 17.22
N HIS A 82 -11.59 -9.40 16.43
CA HIS A 82 -12.65 -8.45 16.08
C HIS A 82 -13.51 -8.02 17.27
N GLN A 83 -13.76 -8.91 18.24
CA GLN A 83 -14.46 -8.54 19.48
C GLN A 83 -13.70 -7.50 20.29
N HIS A 84 -12.36 -7.49 20.16
CA HIS A 84 -11.47 -6.52 20.80
C HIS A 84 -11.06 -5.35 19.89
N ASN A 85 -11.69 -5.19 18.71
CA ASN A 85 -11.36 -4.16 17.73
C ASN A 85 -9.88 -4.22 17.24
N VAL A 86 -9.30 -5.42 17.23
CA VAL A 86 -7.97 -5.71 16.71
C VAL A 86 -8.09 -6.25 15.29
N LYS A 87 -7.22 -5.79 14.39
CA LYS A 87 -7.17 -6.22 13.00
C LYS A 87 -6.44 -7.54 12.85
N ALA A 88 -7.05 -8.51 12.18
CA ALA A 88 -6.49 -9.85 12.02
C ALA A 88 -6.04 -10.09 10.58
N LEU A 89 -4.74 -10.38 10.40
CA LEU A 89 -4.15 -10.72 9.11
C LEU A 89 -3.62 -12.15 9.14
N LEU A 90 -3.62 -12.82 7.98
CA LEU A 90 -2.91 -14.09 7.79
C LEU A 90 -1.53 -13.79 7.23
N SER A 91 -0.49 -14.25 7.94
CA SER A 91 0.88 -14.19 7.44
C SER A 91 1.23 -15.46 6.64
N ILE A 92 1.79 -15.25 5.45
CA ILE A 92 2.06 -16.32 4.47
C ILE A 92 3.56 -16.35 4.18
N GLY A 93 4.19 -17.49 4.46
CA GLY A 93 5.62 -17.72 4.31
C GLY A 93 6.29 -18.00 5.66
N GLY A 94 7.18 -17.11 6.08
CA GLY A 94 8.08 -17.25 7.20
C GLY A 94 9.25 -18.20 6.90
N TRP A 95 10.25 -18.22 7.78
CA TRP A 95 11.47 -19.00 7.63
C TRP A 95 11.25 -20.45 7.14
N LEU A 96 10.29 -21.17 7.72
CA LEU A 96 9.97 -22.57 7.35
C LEU A 96 8.95 -22.71 6.19
N GLY A 97 8.30 -21.62 5.77
CA GLY A 97 7.22 -21.63 4.80
C GLY A 97 7.52 -20.96 3.47
N SER A 98 8.73 -20.46 3.24
CA SER A 98 9.09 -19.75 2.00
C SER A 98 9.73 -20.61 0.90
N ARG A 99 9.83 -21.94 1.06
CA ARG A 99 10.72 -22.76 0.20
C ARG A 99 10.47 -22.65 -1.30
N SER A 100 9.22 -22.52 -1.72
CA SER A 100 8.84 -22.44 -3.15
C SER A 100 8.35 -21.04 -3.56
N MET A 101 8.52 -20.01 -2.72
CA MET A 101 7.97 -18.67 -3.01
C MET A 101 8.55 -18.02 -4.27
N SER A 102 9.84 -18.22 -4.57
CA SER A 102 10.45 -17.75 -5.83
C SER A 102 9.75 -18.36 -7.05
N SER A 103 9.59 -19.68 -7.06
CA SER A 103 8.92 -20.40 -8.15
C SER A 103 7.42 -20.08 -8.25
N MET A 104 6.77 -19.84 -7.12
CA MET A 104 5.37 -19.37 -7.07
C MET A 104 5.24 -17.97 -7.68
N ALA A 105 6.15 -17.05 -7.35
CA ALA A 105 6.12 -15.68 -7.86
C ALA A 105 6.53 -15.57 -9.34
N ALA A 106 7.28 -16.55 -9.88
CA ALA A 106 7.93 -16.44 -11.19
C ALA A 106 6.98 -16.30 -12.39
N THR A 107 5.82 -16.98 -12.40
CA THR A 107 4.94 -17.02 -13.58
C THR A 107 3.58 -16.42 -13.30
N HIS A 108 2.96 -15.83 -14.33
CA HIS A 108 1.59 -15.28 -14.21
C HIS A 108 0.60 -16.34 -13.72
N LYS A 109 0.67 -17.59 -14.25
CA LYS A 109 -0.20 -18.69 -13.83
C LYS A 109 -0.07 -19.00 -12.33
N ASN A 110 1.16 -19.11 -11.83
CA ASN A 110 1.41 -19.44 -10.43
C ASN A 110 0.97 -18.30 -9.50
N ARG A 111 1.29 -17.05 -9.84
CA ARG A 111 0.82 -15.88 -9.08
C ARG A 111 -0.70 -15.82 -9.03
N THR A 112 -1.39 -15.97 -10.16
CA THR A 112 -2.86 -15.94 -10.20
C THR A 112 -3.48 -17.03 -9.33
N MET A 113 -2.94 -18.25 -9.34
CA MET A 113 -3.42 -19.34 -8.49
C MET A 113 -3.23 -19.02 -7.00
N PHE A 114 -2.02 -18.57 -6.62
CA PHE A 114 -1.73 -18.14 -5.26
C PHE A 114 -2.66 -17.01 -4.81
N VAL A 115 -2.76 -15.93 -5.60
CA VAL A 115 -3.57 -14.73 -5.32
C VAL A 115 -5.03 -15.12 -5.11
N ASN A 116 -5.61 -15.91 -6.01
CA ASN A 116 -7.01 -16.34 -5.89
C ASN A 116 -7.24 -17.14 -4.61
N LYS A 117 -6.31 -18.03 -4.24
CA LYS A 117 -6.42 -18.84 -3.03
C LYS A 117 -6.38 -17.98 -1.76
N VAL A 118 -5.39 -17.11 -1.64
CA VAL A 118 -5.20 -16.32 -0.40
C VAL A 118 -6.23 -15.21 -0.25
N VAL A 119 -6.67 -14.57 -1.35
CA VAL A 119 -7.78 -13.60 -1.32
C VAL A 119 -9.10 -14.32 -1.00
N GLY A 120 -9.27 -15.55 -1.48
CA GLY A 120 -10.38 -16.43 -1.08
C GLY A 120 -10.43 -16.63 0.44
N TRP A 121 -9.30 -16.93 1.09
CA TRP A 121 -9.21 -17.03 2.54
C TRP A 121 -9.53 -15.72 3.28
N VAL A 122 -9.15 -14.56 2.73
CA VAL A 122 -9.53 -13.26 3.31
C VAL A 122 -11.05 -13.12 3.36
N LEU A 123 -11.75 -13.56 2.32
CA LEU A 123 -13.20 -13.54 2.27
C LEU A 123 -13.83 -14.58 3.19
N GLU A 124 -13.36 -15.81 3.10
CA GLU A 124 -13.92 -16.97 3.80
C GLU A 124 -13.79 -16.86 5.32
N TYR A 125 -12.63 -16.41 5.80
CA TYR A 125 -12.34 -16.32 7.24
C TYR A 125 -12.51 -14.91 7.80
N GLY A 126 -12.97 -13.95 7.00
CA GLY A 126 -13.23 -12.59 7.45
C GLY A 126 -11.98 -11.77 7.81
N LEU A 127 -10.80 -12.13 7.32
CA LEU A 127 -9.54 -11.44 7.63
C LEU A 127 -9.59 -9.96 7.25
N ASP A 128 -8.89 -9.10 7.99
CA ASP A 128 -8.70 -7.68 7.66
C ASP A 128 -7.63 -7.46 6.59
N GLY A 129 -6.82 -8.47 6.28
CA GLY A 129 -5.78 -8.37 5.26
C GLY A 129 -4.84 -9.57 5.21
N LEU A 130 -3.76 -9.39 4.47
CA LEU A 130 -2.69 -10.38 4.28
C LEU A 130 -1.34 -9.77 4.64
N ASP A 131 -0.47 -10.60 5.21
CA ASP A 131 0.94 -10.30 5.43
C ASP A 131 1.78 -11.29 4.61
N ILE A 132 2.70 -10.79 3.79
CA ILE A 132 3.59 -11.64 2.99
C ILE A 132 4.98 -11.65 3.62
N ASP A 133 5.37 -12.81 4.14
CA ASP A 133 6.63 -13.03 4.82
C ASP A 133 7.54 -13.92 3.95
N TRP A 134 8.02 -13.38 2.83
CA TRP A 134 8.95 -14.11 1.97
C TRP A 134 10.37 -13.94 2.49
N GLU A 135 10.98 -15.05 2.91
CA GLU A 135 12.37 -15.11 3.33
C GLU A 135 13.29 -15.85 2.32
N HIS A 136 13.97 -15.18 1.37
CA HIS A 136 13.85 -13.79 0.96
C HIS A 136 13.85 -13.62 -0.57
N PRO A 137 13.21 -12.58 -1.14
CA PRO A 137 13.26 -12.31 -2.57
C PRO A 137 14.68 -11.94 -3.02
N GLY A 138 15.26 -12.75 -3.91
CA GLY A 138 16.51 -12.44 -4.61
C GLY A 138 17.78 -12.62 -3.78
N LYS A 139 17.67 -13.29 -2.63
CA LYS A 139 18.78 -13.56 -1.70
C LYS A 139 18.61 -14.94 -1.06
N SER A 140 19.73 -15.63 -0.84
CA SER A 140 19.74 -16.89 -0.09
C SER A 140 19.24 -16.71 1.34
N ALA A 141 18.39 -17.64 1.78
CA ALA A 141 17.88 -17.73 3.14
C ALA A 141 18.10 -19.16 3.65
N MET A 142 17.03 -19.91 3.93
CA MET A 142 17.14 -21.33 4.23
C MET A 142 17.69 -22.10 3.02
N GLU A 143 18.53 -23.11 3.30
CA GLU A 143 19.34 -23.85 2.32
C GLU A 143 18.51 -24.49 1.18
N CYS A 144 17.24 -24.82 1.42
CA CYS A 144 16.36 -25.46 0.45
C CYS A 144 15.31 -24.51 -0.17
N ASN A 145 15.46 -23.20 0.00
CA ASN A 145 14.61 -22.23 -0.68
C ASN A 145 15.03 -22.13 -2.15
N THR A 146 14.05 -22.10 -3.05
CA THR A 146 14.29 -21.68 -4.43
C THR A 146 14.54 -20.18 -4.45
N VAL A 147 15.54 -19.75 -5.23
CA VAL A 147 15.93 -18.35 -5.35
C VAL A 147 16.24 -18.05 -6.80
N ASP A 148 15.61 -17.02 -7.35
CA ASP A 148 16.00 -16.39 -8.60
C ASP A 148 16.59 -15.02 -8.28
N TYR A 149 17.92 -14.99 -8.14
CA TYR A 149 18.64 -13.78 -7.78
C TYR A 149 18.35 -12.60 -8.71
N ALA A 150 18.08 -12.84 -10.00
CA ALA A 150 17.91 -11.78 -10.98
C ALA A 150 16.48 -11.24 -11.00
N ASN A 151 15.48 -12.09 -10.78
CA ASN A 151 14.08 -11.76 -11.09
C ASN A 151 13.15 -11.76 -9.87
N ASP A 152 13.55 -12.30 -8.71
CA ASP A 152 12.65 -12.44 -7.56
C ASP A 152 12.07 -11.10 -7.08
N ALA A 153 12.87 -10.03 -7.01
CA ALA A 153 12.36 -8.71 -6.63
C ALA A 153 11.28 -8.22 -7.62
N ASP A 154 11.55 -8.28 -8.93
CA ASP A 154 10.59 -7.85 -9.95
C ASP A 154 9.31 -8.70 -9.92
N ASN A 155 9.45 -10.02 -9.77
CA ASN A 155 8.33 -10.96 -9.62
C ASN A 155 7.53 -10.70 -8.35
N TYR A 156 8.20 -10.35 -7.26
CA TYR A 156 7.54 -10.01 -6.00
C TYR A 156 6.70 -8.74 -6.11
N LEU A 157 7.24 -7.70 -6.76
CA LEU A 157 6.48 -6.47 -7.04
C LEU A 157 5.21 -6.76 -7.86
N VAL A 158 5.30 -7.62 -8.87
CA VAL A 158 4.14 -8.01 -9.68
C VAL A 158 3.14 -8.82 -8.85
N LEU A 159 3.60 -9.74 -8.00
CA LEU A 159 2.74 -10.49 -7.08
C LEU A 159 1.97 -9.55 -6.14
N LEU A 160 2.66 -8.62 -5.47
CA LEU A 160 2.04 -7.66 -4.56
C LEU A 160 1.02 -6.78 -5.27
N ARG A 161 1.29 -6.35 -6.50
CA ARG A 161 0.33 -5.60 -7.32
C ARG A 161 -0.93 -6.42 -7.60
N GLN A 162 -0.79 -7.68 -8.00
CA GLN A 162 -1.92 -8.58 -8.25
C GLN A 162 -2.75 -8.84 -6.97
N LEU A 163 -2.09 -8.98 -5.81
CA LEU A 163 -2.77 -9.11 -4.52
C LEU A 163 -3.59 -7.86 -4.21
N ARG A 164 -2.99 -6.66 -4.31
CA ARG A 164 -3.67 -5.39 -4.06
C ARG A 164 -4.88 -5.21 -4.97
N GLU A 165 -4.71 -5.39 -6.27
CA GLU A 165 -5.80 -5.31 -7.25
C GLU A 165 -6.92 -6.32 -6.95
N SER A 166 -6.57 -7.56 -6.59
CA SER A 166 -7.57 -8.59 -6.29
C SER A 166 -8.33 -8.31 -4.99
N LEU A 167 -7.65 -7.85 -3.94
CA LEU A 167 -8.28 -7.41 -2.69
C LEU A 167 -9.24 -6.23 -2.94
N ASP A 168 -8.81 -5.22 -3.70
CA ASP A 168 -9.63 -4.04 -4.01
C ASP A 168 -10.86 -4.41 -4.84
N ASN A 169 -10.70 -5.27 -5.85
CA ASN A 169 -11.80 -5.71 -6.69
C ASN A 169 -12.82 -6.55 -5.91
N ALA A 170 -12.35 -7.51 -5.10
CA ALA A 170 -13.21 -8.39 -4.32
C ALA A 170 -14.06 -7.59 -3.31
N PHE A 171 -13.44 -6.69 -2.54
CA PHE A 171 -14.11 -6.04 -1.43
C PHE A 171 -14.76 -4.69 -1.76
N SER A 172 -14.37 -4.01 -2.87
CA SER A 172 -15.16 -2.88 -3.39
C SER A 172 -16.52 -3.31 -3.95
N THR A 173 -16.59 -4.50 -4.56
CA THR A 173 -17.84 -5.08 -5.08
C THR A 173 -18.79 -5.47 -3.95
N ILE A 174 -18.26 -6.07 -2.89
CA ILE A 174 -19.04 -6.42 -1.69
C ILE A 174 -19.55 -5.16 -0.99
N HIS A 175 -18.74 -4.11 -0.87
CA HIS A 175 -19.16 -2.85 -0.23
C HIS A 175 -20.30 -2.16 -1.03
N ARG A 176 -20.24 -2.16 -2.36
CA ARG A 176 -21.33 -1.66 -3.22
C ARG A 176 -22.61 -2.49 -3.08
N ALA A 177 -22.49 -3.82 -2.98
CA ALA A 177 -23.65 -4.71 -2.79
C ALA A 177 -24.28 -4.56 -1.40
N ALA A 178 -23.47 -4.39 -0.36
CA ALA A 178 -23.92 -4.22 1.02
C ALA A 178 -24.61 -2.87 1.26
N ASN A 179 -24.17 -1.78 0.63
CA ASN A 179 -24.81 -0.45 0.75
C ASN A 179 -26.19 -0.37 0.06
N ASN A 180 -26.56 -1.35 -0.77
CA ASN A 180 -27.91 -1.48 -1.34
C ASN A 180 -28.88 -2.25 -0.42
N LEU A 181 -28.40 -2.78 0.70
CA LEU A 181 -29.21 -3.38 1.76
C LEU A 181 -29.07 -2.50 3.01
N ASN A 182 -30.19 -2.06 3.58
CA ASN A 182 -30.25 -1.30 4.85
C ASN A 182 -29.77 -2.16 6.05
N SER A 183 -28.52 -2.60 6.05
CA SER A 183 -27.91 -3.39 7.12
C SER A 183 -27.08 -2.49 8.02
N THR A 184 -27.44 -2.44 9.29
CA THR A 184 -26.82 -1.64 10.36
C THR A 184 -25.52 -2.24 10.91
N THR A 185 -24.93 -3.26 10.28
CA THR A 185 -23.63 -3.81 10.68
C THR A 185 -22.49 -3.14 9.91
N SER A 186 -21.53 -2.59 10.65
CA SER A 186 -20.41 -1.78 10.17
C SER A 186 -19.43 -2.51 9.23
N MET A 187 -19.69 -2.53 7.92
CA MET A 187 -18.63 -2.73 6.90
C MET A 187 -18.21 -1.39 6.31
N LYS A 188 -17.72 -0.49 7.16
CA LYS A 188 -17.52 0.94 6.82
C LYS A 188 -16.33 1.27 5.89
N ASN A 189 -15.56 0.29 5.44
CA ASN A 189 -14.70 0.46 4.27
C ASN A 189 -14.27 -0.92 3.81
N GLY A 190 -14.66 -1.34 2.60
CA GLY A 190 -14.24 -2.60 1.97
C GLY A 190 -12.73 -2.65 1.63
N TYR A 191 -11.89 -1.94 2.36
CA TYR A 191 -10.45 -1.95 2.22
C TYR A 191 -9.85 -3.08 3.05
N LYS A 192 -8.91 -3.83 2.45
CA LYS A 192 -8.15 -4.89 3.13
C LYS A 192 -6.67 -4.54 3.13
N LEU A 193 -6.01 -4.78 4.25
CA LEU A 193 -4.59 -4.50 4.45
C LEU A 193 -3.73 -5.47 3.63
N LEU A 194 -2.62 -4.96 3.11
CA LEU A 194 -1.55 -5.75 2.51
C LEU A 194 -0.21 -5.30 3.08
N THR A 195 0.41 -6.16 3.88
CA THR A 195 1.68 -5.90 4.56
C THR A 195 2.74 -6.91 4.14
N ALA A 196 3.99 -6.64 4.49
CA ALA A 196 5.06 -7.61 4.29
C ALA A 196 6.09 -7.55 5.43
N ALA A 197 6.45 -8.72 5.98
CA ALA A 197 7.65 -8.87 6.76
C ALA A 197 8.87 -8.91 5.84
N VAL A 198 9.90 -8.15 6.19
CA VAL A 198 11.07 -7.90 5.34
C VAL A 198 12.36 -7.92 6.15
N GLY A 199 13.47 -8.24 5.48
CA GLY A 199 14.79 -8.22 6.11
C GLY A 199 15.28 -6.82 6.49
N THR A 200 16.46 -6.77 7.12
CA THR A 200 17.10 -5.52 7.57
C THR A 200 17.50 -4.58 6.44
N THR A 201 17.52 -5.06 5.20
CA THR A 201 17.82 -4.27 4.00
C THR A 201 16.72 -4.49 2.97
N PRO A 202 16.56 -3.59 1.98
CA PRO A 202 15.65 -3.77 0.87
C PRO A 202 15.82 -5.11 0.13
N PHE A 203 14.83 -5.44 -0.70
CA PHE A 203 14.83 -6.62 -1.57
C PHE A 203 16.07 -6.67 -2.47
N PHE A 204 16.41 -7.85 -2.99
CA PHE A 204 17.69 -8.06 -3.67
C PHE A 204 17.51 -8.31 -5.17
N LYS A 205 18.46 -7.79 -5.94
CA LYS A 205 18.68 -8.15 -7.35
C LYS A 205 20.16 -8.47 -7.54
N ASN A 206 20.45 -9.70 -7.94
CA ASN A 206 21.79 -10.27 -8.05
C ASN A 206 22.62 -10.11 -6.76
N ASN A 207 22.01 -10.40 -5.60
CA ASN A 207 22.60 -10.20 -4.27
C ASN A 207 22.96 -8.75 -3.92
N VAL A 208 22.48 -7.77 -4.67
CA VAL A 208 22.60 -6.35 -4.35
C VAL A 208 21.23 -5.83 -3.88
N PRO A 209 21.13 -5.15 -2.72
CA PRO A 209 19.89 -4.51 -2.31
C PRO A 209 19.43 -3.48 -3.34
N ILE A 210 18.13 -3.46 -3.66
CA ILE A 210 17.55 -2.45 -4.53
C ILE A 210 17.52 -1.09 -3.83
N VAL A 211 17.74 -0.03 -4.61
CA VAL A 211 17.88 1.35 -4.11
C VAL A 211 16.60 2.17 -4.23
N ASP A 212 15.54 1.61 -4.80
CA ASP A 212 14.24 2.27 -4.95
C ASP A 212 13.11 1.27 -4.68
N THR A 213 12.43 1.46 -3.57
CA THR A 213 11.29 0.67 -3.10
C THR A 213 9.97 1.43 -3.21
N SER A 214 9.95 2.61 -3.84
CA SER A 214 8.75 3.46 -3.95
C SER A 214 7.55 2.71 -4.54
N HIS A 215 7.80 1.85 -5.55
CA HIS A 215 6.76 1.02 -6.15
C HIS A 215 6.13 0.02 -5.19
N TYR A 216 6.90 -0.52 -4.24
CA TYR A 216 6.37 -1.38 -3.18
C TYR A 216 5.62 -0.55 -2.15
N ALA A 217 6.16 0.62 -1.79
CA ALA A 217 5.54 1.54 -0.84
C ALA A 217 4.17 2.05 -1.30
N HIS A 218 3.92 2.17 -2.61
CA HIS A 218 2.59 2.51 -3.12
C HIS A 218 1.55 1.40 -2.95
N ILE A 219 2.00 0.14 -2.87
CA ILE A 219 1.13 -1.04 -2.84
C ILE A 219 0.87 -1.50 -1.42
N LEU A 220 1.92 -1.56 -0.60
CA LEU A 220 1.88 -2.04 0.78
C LEU A 220 1.35 -0.96 1.71
N ASP A 221 0.56 -1.35 2.70
CA ASP A 221 0.16 -0.50 3.82
C ASP A 221 1.37 -0.13 4.69
N TRP A 222 2.17 -1.15 5.03
CA TRP A 222 3.49 -1.00 5.65
C TRP A 222 4.35 -2.24 5.44
N ILE A 223 5.64 -2.07 5.70
CA ILE A 223 6.60 -3.17 5.90
C ILE A 223 6.85 -3.38 7.39
N PHE A 224 7.02 -4.63 7.81
CA PHE A 224 7.54 -5.02 9.12
C PHE A 224 9.01 -5.38 8.97
N VAL A 225 9.92 -4.58 9.51
CA VAL A 225 11.37 -4.80 9.38
C VAL A 225 11.84 -5.75 10.49
N MET A 226 12.26 -6.95 10.11
CA MET A 226 12.74 -8.02 11.00
C MET A 226 14.17 -7.73 11.48
N MET A 227 14.33 -6.73 12.36
CA MET A 227 15.62 -6.30 12.86
C MET A 227 16.07 -7.10 14.10
N TYR A 228 16.27 -8.39 13.89
CA TYR A 228 16.71 -9.37 14.87
C TYR A 228 17.46 -10.51 14.17
N ASP A 229 17.87 -11.55 14.89
CA ASP A 229 18.62 -12.70 14.38
C ASP A 229 20.01 -12.37 13.79
N THR A 230 20.61 -11.26 14.22
CA THR A 230 21.79 -10.69 13.52
C THR A 230 23.08 -11.48 13.65
N TYR A 231 23.28 -12.25 14.71
CA TYR A 231 24.50 -13.06 14.93
C TYR A 231 24.23 -14.58 15.00
N VAL A 232 23.03 -15.01 14.61
CA VAL A 232 22.62 -16.41 14.68
C VAL A 232 23.52 -17.28 13.79
N GLY A 233 24.14 -18.30 14.38
CA GLY A 233 25.00 -19.24 13.65
C GLY A 233 26.34 -18.67 13.16
N LYS A 234 26.72 -17.45 13.58
CA LYS A 234 28.00 -16.84 13.20
C LYS A 234 29.16 -17.33 14.07
N SER A 235 30.38 -17.14 13.60
CA SER A 235 31.62 -17.41 14.36
C SER A 235 31.94 -16.33 15.41
N VAL A 236 31.05 -15.35 15.57
CA VAL A 236 31.13 -14.24 16.51
C VAL A 236 29.80 -14.17 17.25
N ILE A 237 29.84 -14.05 18.58
CA ILE A 237 28.70 -13.77 19.44
C ILE A 237 28.45 -12.26 19.39
N GLY A 238 27.19 -11.88 19.21
CA GLY A 238 26.78 -10.48 19.21
C GLY A 238 25.37 -10.24 19.78
N PRO A 239 24.97 -8.96 19.89
CA PRO A 239 23.60 -8.57 20.25
C PRO A 239 22.59 -9.16 19.27
N ASN A 240 21.48 -9.75 19.72
CA ASN A 240 20.48 -10.34 18.81
C ASN A 240 19.86 -9.27 17.88
N ALA A 241 19.51 -8.13 18.47
CA ALA A 241 18.81 -7.03 17.80
C ALA A 241 19.43 -5.68 18.19
N PRO A 242 20.66 -5.38 17.78
CA PRO A 242 21.36 -4.17 18.22
C PRO A 242 20.63 -2.89 17.79
N LEU A 243 20.59 -1.87 18.66
CA LEU A 243 20.15 -0.53 18.26
C LEU A 243 21.16 0.11 17.29
N GLN A 244 22.46 0.02 17.61
CA GLN A 244 23.59 0.52 16.84
C GLN A 244 24.63 -0.59 16.62
N THR A 245 25.40 -0.50 15.55
CA THR A 245 26.54 -1.40 15.29
C THR A 245 27.77 -0.96 16.05
N SER A 246 28.59 -1.94 16.47
CA SER A 246 29.91 -1.63 16.98
C SER A 246 30.90 -1.29 15.87
N VAL A 247 31.84 -0.40 16.18
CA VAL A 247 33.01 -0.11 15.32
C VAL A 247 34.09 -1.20 15.38
N GLN A 248 33.96 -2.20 16.26
CA GLN A 248 34.95 -3.26 16.44
C GLN A 248 34.95 -4.28 15.29
N ALA A 249 36.12 -4.90 15.04
CA ALA A 249 36.26 -5.97 14.07
C ALA A 249 35.37 -7.17 14.42
N GLY A 250 34.62 -7.69 13.42
CA GLY A 250 33.66 -8.77 13.60
C GLY A 250 32.23 -8.31 13.92
N ALA A 251 32.00 -7.00 14.07
CA ALA A 251 30.66 -6.45 14.14
C ALA A 251 29.87 -6.71 12.85
N SER A 252 28.60 -7.09 13.01
CA SER A 252 27.59 -7.05 11.95
C SER A 252 27.38 -5.62 11.48
N SER A 253 27.07 -5.43 10.21
CA SER A 253 26.63 -4.15 9.65
C SER A 253 25.13 -3.90 9.80
N GLN A 254 24.44 -4.73 10.60
CA GLN A 254 22.99 -4.68 10.80
C GLN A 254 22.66 -4.21 12.21
N SER A 255 21.91 -3.11 12.33
CA SER A 255 21.23 -2.64 13.55
C SER A 255 19.92 -1.94 13.20
N PHE A 256 19.12 -1.55 14.20
CA PHE A 256 17.93 -0.69 14.00
C PHE A 256 18.24 0.56 13.18
N ALA A 257 19.33 1.27 13.51
CA ALA A 257 19.73 2.47 12.78
C ALA A 257 20.11 2.19 11.33
N GLN A 258 20.93 1.16 11.03
CA GLN A 258 21.24 0.85 9.63
C GLN A 258 20.04 0.28 8.87
N ALA A 259 19.19 -0.52 9.50
CA ALA A 259 18.01 -1.06 8.86
C ALA A 259 17.02 0.06 8.50
N TRP A 260 16.81 0.99 9.43
CA TRP A 260 16.04 2.21 9.17
C TRP A 260 16.61 2.96 7.97
N ASN A 261 17.91 3.29 8.03
CA ASN A 261 18.57 4.05 6.98
C ASN A 261 18.54 3.33 5.63
N ALA A 262 18.70 2.00 5.61
CA ALA A 262 18.68 1.21 4.38
C ALA A 262 17.31 1.29 3.69
N TRP A 263 16.21 1.16 4.45
CA TRP A 263 14.86 1.22 3.89
C TRP A 263 14.44 2.65 3.52
N THR A 264 14.72 3.65 4.36
CA THR A 264 14.37 5.05 4.04
C THR A 264 15.21 5.63 2.91
N SER A 265 16.50 5.30 2.83
CA SER A 265 17.35 5.71 1.69
C SER A 265 16.91 5.03 0.40
N ALA A 266 16.31 3.84 0.49
CA ALA A 266 15.64 3.18 -0.62
C ALA A 266 14.21 3.69 -0.86
N LYS A 267 13.86 4.88 -0.36
CA LYS A 267 12.58 5.58 -0.56
C LYS A 267 11.34 4.90 0.05
N MET A 268 11.50 4.01 1.04
CA MET A 268 10.35 3.56 1.83
C MET A 268 9.93 4.69 2.80
N PRO A 269 8.68 5.17 2.78
CA PRO A 269 8.22 6.22 3.67
C PRO A 269 8.28 5.79 5.14
N ALA A 270 8.78 6.66 6.02
CA ALA A 270 8.87 6.41 7.46
C ALA A 270 7.53 5.97 8.07
N ASN A 271 6.44 6.62 7.67
CA ASN A 271 5.08 6.30 8.10
C ASN A 271 4.52 4.99 7.52
N LYS A 272 5.32 4.21 6.78
CA LYS A 272 5.04 2.84 6.31
C LYS A 272 6.04 1.82 6.82
N ILE A 273 6.88 2.17 7.80
CA ILE A 273 7.84 1.25 8.43
C ILE A 273 7.37 0.89 9.83
N VAL A 274 7.20 -0.40 10.09
CA VAL A 274 7.01 -0.98 11.43
C VAL A 274 8.31 -1.65 11.84
N MET A 275 8.91 -1.21 12.96
CA MET A 275 10.17 -1.80 13.45
C MET A 275 9.88 -3.04 14.30
N GLY A 276 10.44 -4.18 13.90
CA GLY A 276 10.27 -5.46 14.58
C GLY A 276 11.15 -5.62 15.82
N LEU A 277 10.56 -6.10 16.91
CA LEU A 277 11.18 -6.29 18.21
C LEU A 277 11.14 -7.80 18.57
N PRO A 278 12.27 -8.41 18.94
CA PRO A 278 12.28 -9.81 19.36
C PRO A 278 11.92 -9.94 20.85
N PHE A 279 11.01 -10.85 21.18
CA PHE A 279 10.74 -11.27 22.56
C PHE A 279 11.60 -12.50 22.96
N TYR A 280 12.79 -12.58 22.38
CA TYR A 280 13.69 -13.71 22.54
C TYR A 280 15.14 -13.30 22.29
N GLY A 281 16.03 -14.22 22.67
CA GLY A 281 17.46 -14.13 22.45
C GLY A 281 18.05 -15.46 22.02
N TYR A 282 19.38 -15.49 21.92
CA TYR A 282 20.13 -16.71 21.62
C TYR A 282 21.26 -16.99 22.60
N GLY A 283 21.36 -18.25 22.98
CA GLY A 283 22.46 -18.87 23.70
C GLY A 283 23.64 -19.15 22.77
N SER A 284 24.85 -18.93 23.27
CA SER A 284 26.12 -19.15 22.58
C SER A 284 27.22 -19.53 23.57
N LYS A 285 28.35 -20.05 23.06
CA LYS A 285 29.55 -20.38 23.85
C LYS A 285 30.76 -19.58 23.37
N PRO A 286 31.31 -18.66 24.19
CA PRO A 286 32.50 -17.91 23.82
C PRO A 286 33.73 -18.83 23.86
N LYS A 287 34.68 -18.60 22.95
CA LYS A 287 35.98 -19.30 22.95
C LYS A 287 36.90 -18.81 24.07
N GLY A 288 36.83 -17.53 24.41
CA GLY A 288 37.62 -16.89 25.47
C GLY A 288 36.86 -16.69 26.78
N ASP A 289 37.54 -16.09 27.76
CA ASP A 289 36.90 -15.51 28.94
C ASP A 289 36.23 -14.18 28.58
N VAL A 290 35.04 -13.95 29.13
CA VAL A 290 34.20 -12.77 28.87
C VAL A 290 33.85 -12.01 30.16
N MET A 291 34.45 -12.36 31.29
CA MET A 291 34.15 -11.74 32.59
C MET A 291 34.44 -10.22 32.63
N ALA A 292 35.41 -9.75 31.85
CA ALA A 292 35.74 -8.32 31.72
C ALA A 292 35.21 -7.69 30.42
N LEU A 293 34.34 -8.39 29.69
CA LEU A 293 33.83 -7.95 28.39
C LEU A 293 32.88 -6.75 28.57
N LYS A 294 33.19 -5.62 27.93
CA LYS A 294 32.37 -4.41 27.98
C LYS A 294 31.42 -4.25 26.78
N GLN A 295 31.76 -4.86 25.65
CA GLN A 295 30.97 -4.82 24.41
C GLN A 295 30.69 -6.23 23.96
N LEU A 296 29.48 -6.51 23.50
CA LEU A 296 29.05 -7.87 23.19
C LEU A 296 29.56 -8.30 21.81
N LEU A 297 30.88 -8.47 21.69
CA LEU A 297 31.54 -8.99 20.50
C LEU A 297 32.69 -9.90 20.92
N VAL A 298 32.48 -11.21 20.73
CA VAL A 298 33.48 -12.21 21.10
C VAL A 298 33.43 -13.40 20.16
N SER A 299 34.59 -14.01 19.90
CA SER A 299 34.67 -15.22 19.08
C SER A 299 33.84 -16.36 19.68
N ALA A 300 33.00 -16.97 18.85
CA ALA A 300 32.08 -18.04 19.22
C ALA A 300 32.58 -19.43 18.78
N HIS A 301 32.16 -20.46 19.51
CA HIS A 301 31.96 -21.77 18.91
C HIS A 301 30.74 -21.74 17.99
N THR A 302 30.83 -22.38 16.81
CA THR A 302 29.74 -22.41 15.83
C THR A 302 28.61 -23.36 16.23
N SER A 303 28.88 -24.33 17.11
CA SER A 303 27.85 -25.16 17.72
C SER A 303 27.14 -24.39 18.84
N ARG A 304 25.82 -24.22 18.68
CA ARG A 304 24.98 -23.56 19.68
C ARG A 304 24.73 -24.49 20.87
N PRO A 305 24.82 -23.99 22.12
CA PRO A 305 24.33 -24.73 23.28
C PRO A 305 22.81 -24.91 23.18
N LYS A 306 22.27 -25.81 24.01
CA LYS A 306 20.82 -25.86 24.22
C LYS A 306 20.32 -24.49 24.70
N GLY A 307 19.26 -24.01 24.06
CA GLY A 307 18.51 -22.84 24.43
C GLY A 307 17.68 -23.08 25.71
N ASP A 308 16.47 -22.55 25.70
CA ASP A 308 15.49 -22.76 26.75
C ASP A 308 15.02 -24.23 26.82
N PRO A 309 14.18 -24.61 27.80
CA PRO A 309 13.74 -25.99 27.98
C PRO A 309 13.08 -26.62 26.73
N ASP A 310 12.41 -25.81 25.91
CA ASP A 310 11.69 -26.23 24.70
C ASP A 310 12.63 -26.43 23.48
N ASP A 311 13.88 -25.96 23.55
CA ASP A 311 14.83 -26.07 22.45
C ASP A 311 15.34 -27.51 22.27
N ASP A 312 14.81 -28.20 21.25
CA ASP A 312 15.17 -29.57 20.89
C ASP A 312 16.12 -29.64 19.67
N ILE A 313 16.81 -30.78 19.51
CA ILE A 313 17.91 -31.00 18.56
C ILE A 313 17.49 -31.07 17.08
N SER A 314 16.18 -31.07 16.79
CA SER A 314 15.61 -31.10 15.44
C SER A 314 15.21 -29.74 14.88
N THR A 315 15.43 -28.65 15.62
CA THR A 315 14.90 -27.31 15.30
C THR A 315 15.68 -26.55 14.24
N VAL A 316 16.79 -27.10 13.73
CA VAL A 316 17.80 -26.32 12.96
C VAL A 316 17.65 -26.44 11.44
N SER A 317 17.03 -27.49 10.91
CA SER A 317 16.74 -27.59 9.47
C SER A 317 15.53 -28.48 9.23
N SER A 318 14.55 -27.97 8.48
CA SER A 318 13.36 -28.70 7.99
C SER A 318 13.49 -29.12 6.52
N CYS A 319 14.66 -28.92 5.91
CA CYS A 319 14.87 -29.19 4.50
C CYS A 319 14.85 -30.70 4.20
N PRO A 320 14.05 -31.16 3.22
CA PRO A 320 14.02 -32.57 2.83
C PRO A 320 15.43 -33.09 2.49
N GLY A 321 15.81 -34.21 3.10
CA GLY A 321 17.11 -34.85 2.88
C GLY A 321 18.29 -34.25 3.65
N ILE A 322 18.15 -33.08 4.29
CA ILE A 322 19.20 -32.47 5.10
C ILE A 322 19.04 -32.91 6.56
N LYS A 323 19.99 -33.73 7.04
CA LYS A 323 20.03 -34.19 8.45
C LYS A 323 21.00 -33.34 9.27
N ARG A 324 20.76 -32.03 9.39
CA ARG A 324 21.50 -31.19 10.34
C ARG A 324 20.79 -31.23 11.69
N ARG A 325 21.45 -31.80 12.70
CA ARG A 325 20.98 -31.86 14.09
C ARG A 325 21.77 -30.88 14.94
N GLY A 326 21.07 -30.17 15.80
CA GLY A 326 21.67 -29.21 16.72
C GLY A 326 20.57 -28.43 17.44
N TYR A 327 20.96 -27.67 18.44
CA TYR A 327 20.06 -26.76 19.14
C TYR A 327 19.89 -25.45 18.35
N SER A 328 18.70 -24.85 18.45
CA SER A 328 18.48 -23.49 17.94
C SER A 328 19.21 -22.45 18.80
N GLY A 329 19.43 -22.78 20.08
CA GLY A 329 19.94 -21.85 21.08
C GLY A 329 18.91 -20.80 21.49
N LEU A 330 17.65 -20.90 21.06
CA LEU A 330 16.61 -19.90 21.32
C LEU A 330 16.32 -19.79 22.82
N TRP A 331 16.18 -18.56 23.32
CA TRP A 331 15.70 -18.27 24.66
C TRP A 331 14.54 -17.29 24.60
N LYS A 332 13.33 -17.76 24.89
CA LYS A 332 12.15 -16.88 25.03
C LYS A 332 12.29 -16.02 26.29
N TRP A 333 11.77 -14.79 26.29
CA TRP A 333 11.82 -13.89 27.45
C TRP A 333 11.20 -14.54 28.70
N GLY A 334 9.98 -15.08 28.58
CA GLY A 334 9.32 -15.81 29.68
C GLY A 334 10.12 -17.01 30.19
N SER A 335 10.84 -17.72 29.31
CA SER A 335 11.66 -18.87 29.68
C SER A 335 12.86 -18.52 30.56
N LEU A 336 13.38 -17.29 30.49
CA LEU A 336 14.47 -16.85 31.37
C LEU A 336 14.04 -16.83 32.84
N TYR A 337 12.78 -16.48 33.11
CA TYR A 337 12.20 -16.53 34.45
C TYR A 337 11.93 -17.96 34.90
N THR A 338 11.20 -18.74 34.10
CA THR A 338 10.79 -20.10 34.48
C THR A 338 11.98 -21.06 34.63
N SER A 339 13.11 -20.75 33.98
CA SER A 339 14.37 -21.50 34.12
C SER A 339 15.27 -20.97 35.24
N GLY A 340 14.87 -19.95 36.00
CA GLY A 340 15.66 -19.34 37.07
C GLY A 340 16.93 -18.64 36.59
N VAL A 341 16.99 -18.27 35.30
CA VAL A 341 18.11 -17.49 34.74
C VAL A 341 18.01 -16.03 35.16
N LEU A 342 16.78 -15.51 35.24
CA LEU A 342 16.44 -14.21 35.83
C LEU A 342 15.44 -14.42 36.97
N LEU A 343 15.56 -13.62 38.04
CA LEU A 343 14.59 -13.57 39.14
C LEU A 343 13.56 -12.46 38.91
N ASP A 344 14.01 -11.37 38.33
CA ASP A 344 13.23 -10.24 37.82
C ASP A 344 13.99 -9.65 36.61
N ALA A 345 13.41 -8.65 35.93
CA ALA A 345 14.00 -8.07 34.73
C ALA A 345 15.46 -7.58 34.90
N LYS A 346 15.91 -7.28 36.13
CA LYS A 346 17.23 -6.70 36.42
C LYS A 346 18.14 -7.64 37.21
N THR A 347 17.59 -8.56 37.98
CA THR A 347 18.33 -9.45 38.88
C THR A 347 18.55 -10.82 38.24
N PRO A 348 19.81 -11.22 37.94
CA PRO A 348 20.10 -12.56 37.46
C PRO A 348 19.94 -13.60 38.57
N GLY A 349 19.51 -14.81 38.19
CA GLY A 349 19.37 -15.96 39.08
C GLY A 349 20.60 -16.86 39.09
N GLY A 350 20.79 -17.60 40.18
CA GLY A 350 21.87 -18.58 40.31
C GLY A 350 23.27 -17.99 40.10
N GLN A 351 24.01 -18.54 39.13
CA GLN A 351 25.37 -18.11 38.78
C GLN A 351 25.42 -17.23 37.53
N TRP A 352 24.27 -16.77 37.04
CA TRP A 352 24.23 -15.88 35.90
C TRP A 352 24.67 -14.47 36.30
N ILE A 353 25.35 -13.80 35.38
CA ILE A 353 25.79 -12.43 35.52
C ILE A 353 25.14 -11.63 34.39
N LYS A 354 24.34 -10.63 34.75
CA LYS A 354 23.73 -9.72 33.78
C LYS A 354 24.72 -8.61 33.46
N ASN A 355 24.85 -8.31 32.17
CA ASN A 355 25.69 -7.27 31.62
C ASN A 355 24.90 -6.44 30.62
N TRP A 356 25.40 -5.24 30.32
CA TRP A 356 24.80 -4.32 29.36
C TRP A 356 25.85 -3.85 28.37
N ASP A 357 25.56 -3.95 27.08
CA ASP A 357 26.37 -3.35 26.03
C ASP A 357 25.84 -1.95 25.71
N GLN A 358 26.63 -0.94 26.08
CA GLN A 358 26.27 0.47 25.92
C GLN A 358 26.21 0.91 24.45
N GLU A 359 26.89 0.24 23.52
CA GLU A 359 26.87 0.65 22.12
C GLU A 359 25.62 0.09 21.44
N SER A 360 25.39 -1.22 21.58
CA SER A 360 24.23 -1.89 20.99
C SER A 360 22.92 -1.69 21.75
N GLN A 361 22.97 -1.12 22.97
CA GLN A 361 21.83 -0.96 23.89
C GLN A 361 21.10 -2.29 24.10
N THR A 362 21.88 -3.34 24.35
CA THR A 362 21.41 -4.72 24.43
C THR A 362 21.96 -5.40 25.69
N PRO A 363 21.12 -6.09 26.48
CA PRO A 363 21.58 -6.88 27.62
C PRO A 363 22.15 -8.23 27.17
N TRP A 364 23.03 -8.79 28.00
CA TRP A 364 23.42 -10.19 27.89
C TRP A 364 23.68 -10.80 29.26
N LEU A 365 23.50 -12.12 29.34
CA LEU A 365 23.73 -12.92 30.53
C LEU A 365 24.90 -13.87 30.27
N TYR A 366 25.76 -14.07 31.27
CA TYR A 366 26.82 -15.06 31.20
C TYR A 366 26.91 -15.88 32.47
N ASN A 367 27.04 -17.19 32.29
CA ASN A 367 27.27 -18.12 33.37
C ASN A 367 28.74 -18.59 33.30
N PRO A 368 29.59 -18.23 34.28
CA PRO A 368 31.01 -18.55 34.26
C PRO A 368 31.29 -20.05 34.45
N VAL A 369 30.34 -20.80 35.02
CA VAL A 369 30.49 -22.24 35.25
C VAL A 369 30.17 -23.04 33.99
N THR A 370 29.04 -22.76 33.34
CA THR A 370 28.66 -23.46 32.09
C THR A 370 29.31 -22.86 30.84
N ARG A 371 29.86 -21.65 30.97
CA ARG A 371 30.33 -20.81 29.86
C ARG A 371 29.26 -20.55 28.81
N HIS A 372 27.99 -20.47 29.24
CA HIS A 372 26.89 -20.08 28.37
C HIS A 372 26.71 -18.57 28.41
N LEU A 373 26.49 -17.98 27.24
CA LEU A 373 26.17 -16.57 27.08
C LEU A 373 24.82 -16.45 26.36
N ILE A 374 23.91 -15.63 26.87
CA ILE A 374 22.60 -15.36 26.27
C ILE A 374 22.51 -13.88 25.92
N SER A 375 22.26 -13.58 24.65
CA SER A 375 22.04 -12.22 24.13
C SER A 375 20.55 -12.07 23.81
N TYR A 376 19.87 -11.09 24.40
CA TYR A 376 18.40 -10.97 24.40
C TYR A 376 17.94 -9.51 24.49
N ASP A 377 16.63 -9.29 24.55
CA ASP A 377 16.01 -7.99 24.80
C ASP A 377 15.22 -8.03 26.12
N ASP A 378 15.30 -6.94 26.89
CA ASP A 378 14.62 -6.76 28.18
C ASP A 378 13.76 -5.48 28.17
N PRO A 379 13.03 -5.14 29.26
CA PRO A 379 12.22 -3.93 29.32
C PRO A 379 12.99 -2.64 28.99
N ASP A 380 14.25 -2.51 29.41
CA ASP A 380 15.04 -1.31 29.20
C ASP A 380 15.44 -1.18 27.71
N SER A 381 15.92 -2.26 27.08
CA SER A 381 16.30 -2.26 25.65
C SER A 381 15.09 -2.14 24.72
N ILE A 382 13.97 -2.79 25.04
CA ILE A 382 12.71 -2.63 24.30
C ILE A 382 12.23 -1.18 24.37
N SER A 383 12.22 -0.56 25.55
CA SER A 383 11.84 0.84 25.70
C SER A 383 12.69 1.77 24.81
N ILE A 384 14.00 1.54 24.76
CA ILE A 384 14.93 2.33 23.94
C ILE A 384 14.60 2.20 22.45
N LYS A 385 14.34 0.97 21.98
CA LYS A 385 14.04 0.70 20.56
C LYS A 385 12.67 1.21 20.14
N VAL A 386 11.67 1.15 21.02
CA VAL A 386 10.36 1.76 20.77
C VAL A 386 10.49 3.27 20.66
N ASN A 387 11.24 3.90 21.57
CA ASN A 387 11.52 5.32 21.49
C ASN A 387 12.25 5.69 20.20
N PHE A 388 13.24 4.90 19.77
CA PHE A 388 13.87 5.09 18.47
C PHE A 388 12.84 5.08 17.33
N ALA A 389 11.98 4.06 17.24
CA ALA A 389 10.96 3.98 16.19
C ALA A 389 10.01 5.19 16.19
N LEU A 390 9.57 5.63 17.38
CA LEU A 390 8.73 6.82 17.54
C LEU A 390 9.45 8.11 17.12
N CYS A 391 10.71 8.28 17.52
CA CYS A 391 11.55 9.42 17.13
C CYS A 391 11.75 9.53 15.63
N MET A 392 11.88 8.39 14.95
CA MET A 392 11.99 8.33 13.50
C MET A 392 10.64 8.45 12.77
N ASN A 393 9.55 8.66 13.51
CA ASN A 393 8.19 8.73 13.01
C ASN A 393 7.75 7.47 12.23
N ALA A 394 8.23 6.29 12.67
CA ALA A 394 7.81 5.00 12.14
C ALA A 394 6.29 4.83 12.19
N ARG A 395 5.70 4.02 11.30
CA ARG A 395 4.29 3.61 11.37
C ARG A 395 3.94 3.00 12.74
N GLY A 396 4.90 2.32 13.35
CA GLY A 396 4.79 1.78 14.69
C GLY A 396 5.88 0.75 14.97
N VAL A 397 5.57 -0.18 15.88
CA VAL A 397 6.44 -1.30 16.21
C VAL A 397 5.66 -2.61 16.11
N GLY A 398 6.36 -3.72 16.02
CA GLY A 398 5.72 -5.02 16.12
C GLY A 398 6.64 -6.07 16.72
N VAL A 399 6.08 -7.20 17.11
CA VAL A 399 6.76 -8.17 17.98
C VAL A 399 6.77 -9.57 17.38
N TRP A 400 7.95 -10.21 17.44
CA TRP A 400 8.13 -11.64 17.18
C TRP A 400 8.62 -12.35 18.44
N ASN A 401 7.85 -13.24 19.08
CA ASN A 401 6.40 -13.36 18.93
C ASN A 401 5.73 -13.19 20.30
N LEU A 402 4.42 -12.92 20.29
CA LEU A 402 3.67 -12.56 21.50
C LEU A 402 3.80 -13.62 22.61
N ALA A 403 3.80 -14.91 22.25
CA ALA A 403 3.84 -15.99 23.23
C ALA A 403 5.17 -16.11 23.99
N TYR A 404 6.21 -15.39 23.55
CA TYR A 404 7.52 -15.45 24.17
C TYR A 404 7.68 -14.47 25.34
N ASP A 405 6.72 -13.57 25.56
CA ASP A 405 6.72 -12.63 26.68
C ASP A 405 6.58 -13.35 28.04
N ALA A 406 6.84 -12.63 29.12
CA ALA A 406 6.63 -13.06 30.48
C ALA A 406 5.27 -12.55 30.96
N TYR A 407 4.30 -13.46 31.05
CA TYR A 407 2.93 -13.15 31.46
C TYR A 407 2.73 -13.34 32.96
N ASN A 408 2.19 -12.32 33.62
CA ASN A 408 1.78 -12.42 35.03
C ASN A 408 0.45 -13.21 35.16
N THR A 409 -0.01 -13.42 36.40
CA THR A 409 -1.27 -14.13 36.68
C THR A 409 -2.52 -13.45 36.12
N GLU A 410 -2.43 -12.18 35.75
CA GLU A 410 -3.50 -11.40 35.12
C GLU A 410 -3.41 -11.42 33.58
N GLY A 411 -2.46 -12.15 33.00
CA GLY A 411 -2.28 -12.26 31.55
C GLY A 411 -1.63 -11.04 30.91
N GLN A 412 -0.96 -10.18 31.69
CA GLN A 412 -0.23 -9.03 31.17
C GLN A 412 1.22 -9.41 30.88
N GLY A 413 1.66 -9.18 29.64
CA GLY A 413 3.05 -9.39 29.21
C GLY A 413 3.94 -8.22 29.61
N GLU A 414 5.12 -8.51 30.14
CA GLU A 414 6.06 -7.50 30.64
C GLU A 414 6.63 -6.61 29.51
N LEU A 415 7.13 -7.21 28.42
CA LEU A 415 7.72 -6.44 27.31
C LEU A 415 6.63 -5.71 26.52
N LEU A 416 5.47 -6.33 26.32
CA LEU A 416 4.35 -5.68 25.63
C LEU A 416 3.77 -4.49 26.41
N ALA A 417 3.76 -4.56 27.75
CA ALA A 417 3.36 -3.44 28.59
C ALA A 417 4.29 -2.23 28.42
N VAL A 418 5.61 -2.45 28.31
CA VAL A 418 6.59 -1.39 28.01
C VAL A 418 6.29 -0.73 26.67
N ILE A 419 6.01 -1.53 25.62
CA ILE A 419 5.66 -1.01 24.30
C ILE A 419 4.43 -0.09 24.41
N ASN A 420 3.36 -0.54 25.07
CA ASN A 420 2.14 0.24 25.22
C ASN A 420 2.35 1.55 26.00
N LEU A 421 3.14 1.49 27.07
CA LEU A 421 3.47 2.68 27.87
C LEU A 421 4.17 3.74 27.02
N GLN A 422 5.17 3.35 26.22
CA GLN A 422 5.89 4.29 25.37
C GLN A 422 5.02 4.81 24.21
N MET A 423 4.25 3.93 23.57
CA MET A 423 3.39 4.28 22.44
C MET A 423 2.21 5.19 22.82
N SER A 424 1.80 5.21 24.10
CA SER A 424 0.73 6.07 24.62
C SER A 424 1.23 7.42 25.17
N SER A 425 2.54 7.57 25.38
CA SER A 425 3.12 8.76 26.02
C SER A 425 3.40 9.89 25.01
N SER A 426 2.50 10.86 24.88
CA SER A 426 2.62 11.98 23.93
C SER A 426 3.73 13.01 24.25
N ASN A 427 4.33 12.98 25.45
CA ASN A 427 5.21 14.03 25.97
C ASN A 427 6.70 13.65 26.10
N ILE A 428 7.11 12.43 25.71
CA ILE A 428 8.50 11.95 25.87
C ILE A 428 9.36 12.20 24.61
N MET A 429 8.74 12.66 23.52
CA MET A 429 9.35 12.75 22.17
C MET A 429 10.48 13.77 22.01
N THR A 430 10.70 14.73 22.91
CA THR A 430 11.70 15.79 22.66
C THR A 430 13.08 15.47 23.26
N GLU A 431 13.17 15.05 24.52
CA GLU A 431 14.47 14.79 25.17
C GLU A 431 15.05 13.41 24.82
N ALA A 432 14.21 12.39 24.66
CA ALA A 432 14.66 11.04 24.30
C ALA A 432 15.22 10.99 22.87
N CYS A 433 14.59 11.70 21.93
CA CYS A 433 15.03 11.73 20.54
C CYS A 433 16.36 12.46 20.35
N GLN A 434 16.67 13.48 21.17
CA GLN A 434 17.96 14.16 21.13
C GLN A 434 19.14 13.26 21.52
N LYS A 435 18.93 12.22 22.33
CA LYS A 435 19.99 11.28 22.75
C LYS A 435 20.15 10.08 21.81
N LEU A 436 19.12 9.74 21.04
CA LEU A 436 19.08 8.54 20.19
C LEU A 436 19.54 8.81 18.75
N ILE A 437 19.63 10.07 18.33
CA ILE A 437 20.19 10.48 17.05
C ILE A 437 21.70 10.63 17.25
N PRO A 438 22.55 9.77 16.67
CA PRO A 438 23.98 10.06 16.59
C PRO A 438 24.14 11.39 15.86
N VAL A 439 24.81 12.36 16.47
CA VAL A 439 25.30 13.54 15.75
C VAL A 439 26.15 13.00 14.60
N ALA A 440 25.68 13.19 13.38
CA ALA A 440 26.50 13.03 12.19
C ALA A 440 27.57 14.13 12.26
N GLU A 441 28.65 13.89 13.01
CA GLU A 441 29.86 14.69 12.87
C GLU A 441 30.39 14.45 11.46
N GLY A 442 30.24 15.45 10.61
CA GLY A 442 30.90 15.48 9.31
C GLY A 442 30.01 15.66 8.08
N LEU A 443 28.86 16.31 8.17
CA LEU A 443 28.34 17.08 7.03
C LEU A 443 27.88 18.44 7.54
N ALA A 444 28.59 19.48 7.11
CA ALA A 444 28.26 20.85 7.41
C ALA A 444 26.76 21.09 7.21
N THR A 445 26.07 21.43 8.29
CA THR A 445 24.72 21.98 8.25
C THR A 445 24.83 23.33 7.54
N ALA A 446 24.73 23.31 6.21
CA ALA A 446 24.18 24.45 5.52
C ALA A 446 22.74 24.55 6.01
N SER A 447 22.41 25.65 6.70
CA SER A 447 21.02 26.15 6.70
C SER A 447 20.50 26.00 5.27
N PRO A 448 19.30 25.44 5.03
CA PRO A 448 18.87 25.14 3.68
C PRO A 448 18.87 26.45 2.88
N LEU A 449 19.90 26.62 2.06
CA LEU A 449 19.84 27.47 0.90
C LEU A 449 18.86 26.75 -0.01
N VAL A 450 17.59 27.15 0.08
CA VAL A 450 16.58 26.83 -0.93
C VAL A 450 17.04 27.50 -2.21
N ILE A 451 17.92 26.82 -2.95
CA ILE A 451 18.25 27.20 -4.32
C ILE A 451 17.11 26.66 -5.17
N LYS A 452 16.08 27.49 -5.38
CA LYS A 452 15.11 27.23 -6.45
C LYS A 452 15.90 27.05 -7.75
N ASN A 453 15.78 25.91 -8.41
CA ASN A 453 16.37 25.74 -9.72
C ASN A 453 15.51 26.52 -10.74
N ALA A 454 15.64 27.85 -10.73
CA ALA A 454 14.77 28.81 -11.43
C ALA A 454 14.82 28.71 -12.96
N ARG A 455 15.46 27.67 -13.51
CA ARG A 455 15.65 27.41 -14.94
C ARG A 455 14.91 26.17 -15.44
N ILE A 456 14.29 25.38 -14.57
CA ILE A 456 13.49 24.20 -14.94
C ILE A 456 12.10 24.32 -14.33
N GLN A 457 11.08 24.12 -15.16
CA GLN A 457 9.67 24.06 -14.77
C GLN A 457 9.04 22.74 -15.18
N ALA A 458 8.09 22.29 -14.37
CA ALA A 458 7.19 21.19 -14.68
C ALA A 458 5.81 21.78 -15.00
N SER A 459 5.28 21.44 -16.16
CA SER A 459 3.94 21.82 -16.63
C SER A 459 3.08 20.59 -16.83
N VAL A 460 1.76 20.71 -16.71
CA VAL A 460 0.82 19.59 -16.83
C VAL A 460 -0.21 19.81 -17.91
N ILE A 461 -0.19 18.94 -18.93
CA ILE A 461 -1.26 18.83 -19.91
C ILE A 461 -2.30 17.87 -19.34
N LEU A 462 -3.24 18.41 -18.56
CA LEU A 462 -4.36 17.67 -17.99
C LEU A 462 -5.53 17.65 -18.97
N SER A 463 -6.01 16.45 -19.35
CA SER A 463 -7.09 16.30 -20.32
C SER A 463 -8.31 15.51 -19.86
N ARG A 464 -9.48 15.88 -20.38
CA ARG A 464 -10.77 15.18 -20.23
C ARG A 464 -11.11 14.50 -21.56
N THR A 465 -11.13 13.18 -21.61
CA THR A 465 -11.42 12.41 -22.84
C THR A 465 -12.87 12.59 -23.32
N PRO A 466 -13.16 12.42 -24.62
CA PRO A 466 -14.54 12.43 -25.11
C PRO A 466 -15.43 11.47 -24.30
N GLN A 467 -16.59 11.96 -23.88
CA GLN A 467 -17.59 11.21 -23.11
C GLN A 467 -18.61 10.53 -24.03
N ILE A 468 -18.82 11.07 -25.22
CA ILE A 468 -19.65 10.47 -26.26
C ILE A 468 -18.84 10.35 -27.55
N THR A 469 -19.16 9.34 -28.36
CA THR A 469 -18.55 9.15 -29.67
C THR A 469 -18.79 10.38 -30.55
N ARG A 470 -17.77 10.85 -31.26
CA ARG A 470 -17.93 11.90 -32.27
C ARG A 470 -18.88 11.47 -33.37
N ASP A 471 -19.43 12.45 -34.08
CA ASP A 471 -20.18 12.15 -35.29
C ASP A 471 -19.24 11.51 -36.34
N ALA A 472 -19.78 10.57 -37.11
CA ALA A 472 -19.04 9.93 -38.20
C ALA A 472 -18.72 10.98 -39.27
N THR A 473 -17.52 10.93 -39.83
CA THR A 473 -17.20 11.74 -41.01
C THR A 473 -18.09 11.31 -42.19
N PRO A 474 -18.29 12.16 -43.21
CA PRO A 474 -19.06 11.77 -44.39
C PRO A 474 -18.58 10.48 -45.05
N PHE A 475 -17.26 10.23 -45.03
CA PHE A 475 -16.67 9.00 -45.56
C PHE A 475 -16.98 7.77 -44.70
N GLU A 476 -16.80 7.87 -43.38
CA GLU A 476 -17.12 6.77 -42.45
C GLU A 476 -18.60 6.41 -42.50
N GLN A 477 -19.47 7.44 -42.56
CA GLN A 477 -20.91 7.22 -42.71
C GLN A 477 -21.22 6.44 -43.98
N ALA A 478 -20.65 6.85 -45.13
CA ALA A 478 -20.83 6.14 -46.39
C ALA A 478 -20.29 4.69 -46.34
N TYR A 479 -19.17 4.46 -45.66
CA TYR A 479 -18.60 3.12 -45.47
C TYR A 479 -19.50 2.24 -44.59
N PHE A 480 -20.01 2.76 -43.48
CA PHE A 480 -20.92 2.01 -42.60
C PHE A 480 -22.23 1.67 -43.31
N ASP A 481 -22.81 2.63 -44.03
CA ASP A 481 -24.02 2.39 -44.84
C ASP A 481 -23.78 1.33 -45.92
N TYR A 482 -22.60 1.33 -46.55
CA TYR A 482 -22.22 0.29 -47.52
C TYR A 482 -22.09 -1.09 -46.86
N ARG A 483 -21.37 -1.18 -45.73
CA ARG A 483 -21.20 -2.45 -45.00
C ARG A 483 -22.53 -3.02 -44.50
N GLU A 484 -23.39 -2.18 -43.92
CA GLU A 484 -24.69 -2.61 -43.39
C GLU A 484 -25.55 -3.23 -44.50
N LYS A 485 -25.50 -2.68 -45.72
CA LYS A 485 -26.18 -3.25 -46.89
C LYS A 485 -25.60 -4.59 -47.32
N LEU A 486 -24.27 -4.71 -47.35
CA LEU A 486 -23.60 -5.96 -47.74
C LEU A 486 -23.90 -7.07 -46.73
N GLU A 487 -23.75 -6.80 -45.43
CA GLU A 487 -24.04 -7.75 -44.36
C GLU A 487 -25.48 -8.24 -44.43
N ARG A 488 -26.43 -7.34 -44.73
CA ARG A 488 -27.82 -7.71 -44.91
C ARG A 488 -28.06 -8.60 -46.14
N GLN A 489 -27.36 -8.37 -47.25
CA GLN A 489 -27.45 -9.24 -48.44
C GLN A 489 -26.95 -10.66 -48.15
N GLU A 490 -25.92 -10.78 -47.32
CA GLU A 490 -25.33 -12.06 -46.93
C GLU A 490 -26.08 -12.73 -45.76
N SER A 491 -26.91 -11.98 -45.03
CA SER A 491 -27.68 -12.50 -43.91
C SER A 491 -28.78 -13.46 -44.35
N THR A 492 -29.00 -14.50 -43.53
CA THR A 492 -30.15 -15.40 -43.70
C THR A 492 -31.43 -14.76 -43.18
N ALA A 493 -32.57 -15.15 -43.73
CA ALA A 493 -33.85 -14.64 -43.31
C ALA A 493 -34.11 -14.90 -41.81
N THR A 494 -34.52 -13.88 -41.07
CA THR A 494 -34.83 -13.99 -39.64
C THR A 494 -36.02 -14.95 -39.43
N PRO A 495 -35.91 -15.99 -38.58
CA PRO A 495 -37.00 -16.91 -38.31
C PRO A 495 -38.03 -16.25 -37.37
N THR A 496 -38.92 -15.45 -37.96
CA THR A 496 -39.89 -14.60 -37.24
C THR A 496 -40.79 -15.36 -36.27
N GLU A 497 -41.10 -16.63 -36.55
CA GLU A 497 -41.96 -17.48 -35.72
C GLU A 497 -41.36 -17.80 -34.35
N PHE A 498 -40.03 -17.78 -34.23
CA PHE A 498 -39.34 -18.02 -32.96
C PHE A 498 -39.29 -16.77 -32.07
N TYR A 499 -39.14 -15.59 -32.68
CA TYR A 499 -38.89 -14.33 -31.97
C TYR A 499 -40.15 -13.52 -31.68
N PHE A 500 -41.23 -13.74 -32.44
CA PHE A 500 -42.45 -12.97 -32.29
C PHE A 500 -43.68 -13.87 -32.17
N LYS A 501 -44.55 -13.55 -31.21
CA LYS A 501 -45.91 -14.10 -31.21
C LYS A 501 -46.66 -13.55 -32.43
N LYS A 502 -47.25 -14.45 -33.24
CA LYS A 502 -48.04 -14.09 -34.42
C LYS A 502 -49.17 -13.10 -34.07
N GLY A 503 -49.24 -11.98 -34.81
CA GLY A 503 -50.16 -10.87 -34.62
C GLY A 503 -49.74 -9.83 -33.56
N SER A 504 -48.62 -10.03 -32.87
CA SER A 504 -48.17 -9.11 -31.81
C SER A 504 -47.79 -7.73 -32.36
N VAL A 505 -47.83 -6.71 -31.49
CA VAL A 505 -47.37 -5.35 -31.82
C VAL A 505 -45.88 -5.36 -32.20
N ALA A 506 -45.08 -6.20 -31.53
CA ALA A 506 -43.66 -6.39 -31.83
C ALA A 506 -43.43 -6.98 -33.24
N GLU A 507 -44.21 -7.99 -33.64
CA GLU A 507 -44.12 -8.56 -35.00
C GLU A 507 -44.48 -7.51 -36.07
N ARG A 508 -45.54 -6.74 -35.85
CA ARG A 508 -45.99 -5.72 -36.80
C ARG A 508 -45.00 -4.56 -36.92
N ARG A 509 -44.47 -4.08 -35.80
CA ARG A 509 -43.39 -3.09 -35.77
C ARG A 509 -42.16 -3.58 -36.52
N TRP A 510 -41.72 -4.81 -36.26
CA TRP A 510 -40.58 -5.40 -36.94
C TRP A 510 -40.81 -5.48 -38.46
N LYS A 511 -41.99 -5.95 -38.92
CA LYS A 511 -42.33 -6.00 -40.35
C LYS A 511 -42.30 -4.62 -41.01
N HIS A 512 -42.75 -3.59 -40.31
CA HIS A 512 -42.74 -2.21 -40.79
C HIS A 512 -41.31 -1.65 -40.91
N GLU A 513 -40.44 -1.94 -39.94
CA GLU A 513 -39.01 -1.63 -40.03
C GLU A 513 -38.34 -2.40 -41.17
N GLU A 514 -38.76 -3.65 -41.41
CA GLU A 514 -38.18 -4.51 -42.43
C GLU A 514 -38.54 -4.10 -43.86
N GLN A 515 -39.75 -3.57 -44.06
CA GLN A 515 -40.15 -2.91 -45.30
C GLN A 515 -39.29 -1.68 -45.58
N ALA A 516 -39.07 -0.82 -44.57
CA ALA A 516 -38.23 0.37 -44.72
C ALA A 516 -36.78 0.00 -45.08
N ARG A 517 -36.20 -1.03 -44.46
CA ARG A 517 -34.89 -1.54 -44.86
C ARG A 517 -34.88 -2.08 -46.30
N ALA A 518 -35.91 -2.82 -46.71
CA ALA A 518 -36.01 -3.35 -48.08
C ALA A 518 -36.15 -2.25 -49.13
N GLU A 519 -36.81 -1.14 -48.81
CA GLU A 519 -36.88 0.03 -49.69
C GLU A 519 -35.55 0.76 -49.76
N ALA A 520 -34.89 0.98 -48.62
CA ALA A 520 -33.57 1.61 -48.58
C ALA A 520 -32.48 0.77 -49.27
N MET A 521 -32.62 -0.56 -49.35
CA MET A 521 -31.77 -1.44 -50.15
C MET A 521 -31.82 -1.16 -51.66
N LYS A 522 -32.89 -0.53 -52.18
CA LYS A 522 -33.04 -0.21 -53.61
C LYS A 522 -32.23 1.03 -54.03
N SER A 523 -31.78 1.82 -53.06
CA SER A 523 -31.01 3.05 -53.27
C SER A 523 -29.59 2.86 -52.76
N ASN A 524 -28.58 3.32 -53.52
CA ASN A 524 -27.19 3.26 -53.05
C ASN A 524 -26.86 4.34 -52.01
N SER A 525 -27.57 5.47 -52.01
CA SER A 525 -27.29 6.63 -51.13
C SER A 525 -28.09 6.64 -49.83
N THR A 526 -29.12 5.81 -49.70
CA THR A 526 -30.00 5.81 -48.53
C THR A 526 -29.45 4.89 -47.44
N SER A 527 -29.22 5.42 -46.24
CA SER A 527 -28.82 4.63 -45.06
C SER A 527 -29.98 3.74 -44.57
N LEU A 528 -29.70 2.46 -44.30
CA LEU A 528 -30.67 1.53 -43.74
C LEU A 528 -31.09 1.95 -42.32
N THR A 529 -30.10 2.32 -41.50
CA THR A 529 -30.32 2.83 -40.14
C THR A 529 -31.25 4.06 -40.13
N ASN A 530 -31.02 5.04 -41.01
CA ASN A 530 -31.88 6.22 -41.08
C ASN A 530 -33.30 5.89 -41.55
N ALA A 531 -33.44 4.96 -42.51
CA ALA A 531 -34.76 4.51 -42.97
C ALA A 531 -35.56 3.81 -41.85
N VAL A 532 -34.90 3.00 -41.02
CA VAL A 532 -35.51 2.39 -39.84
C VAL A 532 -35.92 3.44 -38.82
N HIS A 533 -35.07 4.42 -38.52
CA HIS A 533 -35.41 5.49 -37.58
C HIS A 533 -36.61 6.32 -38.04
N GLN A 534 -36.70 6.63 -39.34
CA GLN A 534 -37.87 7.31 -39.91
C GLN A 534 -39.12 6.42 -39.82
N SER A 535 -39.01 5.14 -40.17
CA SER A 535 -40.08 4.15 -40.07
C SER A 535 -40.60 3.99 -38.63
N GLN A 536 -39.71 3.96 -37.64
CA GLN A 536 -40.06 3.93 -36.22
C GLN A 536 -40.82 5.17 -35.78
N ALA A 537 -40.37 6.36 -36.18
CA ALA A 537 -41.07 7.61 -35.84
C ALA A 537 -42.47 7.68 -36.47
N THR A 538 -42.64 7.18 -37.69
CA THR A 538 -43.95 7.06 -38.35
C THR A 538 -44.84 6.05 -37.63
N TRP A 539 -44.33 4.85 -37.35
CA TRP A 539 -45.05 3.81 -36.62
C TRP A 539 -45.52 4.29 -35.24
N GLU A 540 -44.67 5.00 -34.50
CA GLU A 540 -44.99 5.56 -33.18
C GLU A 540 -46.11 6.60 -33.24
N LYS A 541 -46.14 7.46 -34.27
CA LYS A 541 -47.24 8.40 -34.50
C LYS A 541 -48.55 7.71 -34.87
N GLU A 542 -48.48 6.70 -35.74
CA GLU A 542 -49.67 5.98 -36.24
C GLU A 542 -50.27 5.03 -35.21
N ASN A 543 -49.48 4.58 -34.23
CA ASN A 543 -49.89 3.63 -33.18
C ASN A 543 -49.86 4.25 -31.78
N GLU A 544 -49.99 5.58 -31.70
CA GLU A 544 -50.00 6.33 -30.44
C GLU A 544 -51.18 5.84 -29.56
N GLY A 545 -50.85 5.17 -28.43
CA GLY A 545 -51.83 4.57 -27.51
C GLY A 545 -51.78 3.04 -27.35
N LEU A 546 -51.03 2.31 -28.19
CA LEU A 546 -50.89 0.85 -28.12
C LEU A 546 -49.68 0.36 -27.30
N ALA A 547 -48.81 1.25 -26.86
CA ALA A 547 -47.57 0.92 -26.15
C ALA A 547 -47.51 1.60 -24.76
N THR A 548 -47.66 0.82 -23.69
CA THR A 548 -47.25 1.18 -22.32
C THR A 548 -45.75 1.00 -22.16
N THR A 549 -44.95 1.72 -22.95
CA THR A 549 -43.50 1.78 -22.76
C THR A 549 -43.15 3.15 -22.21
N THR A 550 -42.46 3.15 -21.07
CA THR A 550 -41.82 4.34 -20.49
C THR A 550 -41.01 5.03 -21.59
N LYS A 551 -41.44 6.23 -22.04
CA LYS A 551 -40.67 7.03 -22.99
C LYS A 551 -39.32 7.33 -22.33
N ALA A 552 -38.25 6.74 -22.85
CA ALA A 552 -36.90 7.14 -22.47
C ALA A 552 -36.62 8.46 -23.19
N ASP A 553 -36.52 9.54 -22.42
CA ASP A 553 -36.11 10.83 -22.97
C ASP A 553 -34.68 10.72 -23.48
N LYS A 554 -34.50 10.80 -24.81
CA LYS A 554 -33.17 10.86 -25.42
C LYS A 554 -32.54 12.19 -25.01
N LEU A 555 -31.47 12.12 -24.22
CA LEU A 555 -30.70 13.30 -23.87
C LEU A 555 -30.06 13.91 -25.12
N ASN A 556 -30.02 15.25 -25.17
CA ASN A 556 -29.37 15.95 -26.26
C ASN A 556 -27.85 15.72 -26.20
N ARG A 557 -27.20 15.64 -27.35
CA ARG A 557 -25.73 15.53 -27.46
C ARG A 557 -25.01 16.82 -27.09
N SER A 558 -25.75 17.94 -27.10
CA SER A 558 -25.30 19.25 -26.62
C SER A 558 -25.76 19.47 -25.17
N THR A 559 -24.86 19.94 -24.32
CA THR A 559 -25.13 20.19 -22.90
C THR A 559 -25.57 21.63 -22.65
N LYS A 560 -26.09 21.90 -21.44
CA LYS A 560 -26.36 23.27 -21.00
C LYS A 560 -25.11 24.14 -21.05
N SER A 561 -23.96 23.59 -20.67
CA SER A 561 -22.66 24.29 -20.72
C SER A 561 -22.21 24.63 -22.14
N ASP A 562 -22.59 23.83 -23.14
CA ASP A 562 -22.33 24.14 -24.55
C ASP A 562 -23.18 25.32 -25.02
N VAL A 563 -24.47 25.34 -24.66
CA VAL A 563 -25.39 26.44 -25.01
C VAL A 563 -24.98 27.75 -24.33
N GLU A 564 -24.52 27.68 -23.09
CA GLU A 564 -24.07 28.84 -22.30
C GLU A 564 -22.62 29.24 -22.57
N ASN A 565 -21.89 28.48 -23.40
CA ASN A 565 -20.45 28.62 -23.63
C ASN A 565 -19.63 28.67 -22.32
N ASN A 566 -20.02 27.87 -21.33
CA ASN A 566 -19.36 27.82 -20.03
C ASN A 566 -18.06 27.02 -20.13
N LYS A 567 -16.94 27.72 -20.35
CA LYS A 567 -15.59 27.14 -20.48
C LYS A 567 -15.01 26.59 -19.18
N GLN A 568 -15.62 26.81 -18.02
CA GLN A 568 -15.17 26.24 -16.74
C GLN A 568 -15.78 24.87 -16.45
N SER A 569 -16.74 24.42 -17.26
CA SER A 569 -17.43 23.14 -17.08
C SER A 569 -16.70 21.99 -17.79
N LEU A 570 -16.53 20.87 -17.09
CA LEU A 570 -16.13 19.58 -17.68
C LEU A 570 -17.25 18.94 -18.52
N ASP A 571 -18.50 19.39 -18.37
CA ASP A 571 -19.64 18.83 -19.09
C ASP A 571 -19.84 19.45 -20.48
N ARG A 572 -18.96 20.35 -20.93
CA ARG A 572 -19.02 20.90 -22.30
C ARG A 572 -18.35 19.96 -23.32
N CYS A 573 -18.70 20.15 -24.59
CA CYS A 573 -18.07 19.58 -25.76
C CYS A 573 -17.83 18.08 -25.62
N LEU A 574 -18.85 17.32 -25.23
CA LEU A 574 -18.73 15.91 -24.83
C LEU A 574 -18.07 15.00 -25.89
N GLN A 575 -18.09 15.40 -27.17
CA GLN A 575 -17.45 14.69 -28.28
C GLN A 575 -15.94 14.96 -28.41
N ARG A 576 -15.41 15.96 -27.70
CA ARG A 576 -14.03 16.46 -27.85
C ARG A 576 -13.21 16.26 -26.59
N THR A 577 -11.90 16.16 -26.79
CA THR A 577 -10.95 16.22 -25.68
C THR A 577 -10.86 17.66 -25.20
N LEU A 578 -11.00 17.87 -23.88
CA LEU A 578 -10.76 19.18 -23.27
C LEU A 578 -9.44 19.18 -22.52
N TYR A 579 -8.82 20.35 -22.43
CA TYR A 579 -7.54 20.58 -21.80
C TYR A 579 -7.64 21.74 -20.81
N LEU A 580 -7.11 21.54 -19.61
CA LEU A 580 -7.10 22.57 -18.58
C LEU A 580 -6.00 23.60 -18.85
N VAL A 581 -6.37 24.87 -18.90
CA VAL A 581 -5.46 26.01 -18.86
C VAL A 581 -5.82 26.95 -17.73
N VAL A 582 -4.82 27.66 -17.22
CA VAL A 582 -4.95 28.63 -16.13
C VAL A 582 -4.37 29.97 -16.56
N LYS A 583 -4.89 31.03 -15.94
CA LYS A 583 -4.38 32.39 -16.04
C LYS A 583 -3.88 32.80 -14.66
N LYS A 584 -2.57 33.02 -14.51
CA LYS A 584 -1.98 33.36 -13.22
C LYS A 584 -2.04 34.85 -12.92
N SER A 585 -2.10 35.19 -11.65
CA SER A 585 -2.11 36.57 -11.16
C SER A 585 -0.86 37.32 -11.61
N GLY A 586 -1.05 38.35 -12.43
CA GLY A 586 0.04 39.20 -12.94
C GLY A 586 0.80 38.67 -14.17
N SER A 587 0.39 37.54 -14.76
CA SER A 587 0.91 37.06 -16.06
C SER A 587 -0.15 37.21 -17.15
N GLU A 588 0.19 37.84 -18.27
CA GLU A 588 -0.79 38.09 -19.33
C GLU A 588 -1.11 36.90 -20.29
N PRO A 589 -0.26 35.87 -20.50
CA PRO A 589 -0.65 34.72 -21.33
C PRO A 589 -1.32 33.60 -20.52
N TRP A 590 -2.34 32.97 -21.11
CA TRP A 590 -2.86 31.68 -20.65
C TRP A 590 -1.81 30.59 -20.84
N GLN A 591 -1.77 29.63 -19.92
CA GLN A 591 -0.80 28.55 -19.94
C GLN A 591 -1.36 27.27 -19.31
N PHE A 592 -0.68 26.15 -19.53
CA PHE A 592 -0.94 24.96 -18.73
C PHE A 592 -0.49 25.19 -17.28
N PRO A 593 -1.10 24.52 -16.29
CA PRO A 593 -0.61 24.57 -14.91
C PRO A 593 0.87 24.21 -14.86
N GLU A 594 1.72 25.10 -14.36
CA GLU A 594 3.17 24.90 -14.37
C GLU A 594 3.87 25.59 -13.21
N SER A 595 4.83 24.95 -12.56
CA SER A 595 5.63 25.61 -11.51
C SER A 595 7.10 25.24 -11.61
N ALA A 596 7.96 25.99 -10.90
CA ALA A 596 9.38 25.70 -10.85
C ALA A 596 9.62 24.34 -10.17
N VAL A 597 10.63 23.62 -10.65
CA VAL A 597 11.07 22.35 -10.06
C VAL A 597 12.08 22.64 -8.95
N ASP A 598 11.81 22.14 -7.75
CA ASP A 598 12.74 22.19 -6.62
C ASP A 598 13.90 21.19 -6.82
N THR A 599 15.03 21.45 -6.17
CA THR A 599 16.24 20.61 -6.22
C THR A 599 16.06 19.22 -5.62
N SER A 600 15.02 19.01 -4.80
CA SER A 600 14.73 17.75 -4.11
C SER A 600 13.59 16.94 -4.72
N GLU A 601 12.97 17.39 -5.82
CA GLU A 601 11.80 16.72 -6.43
C GLU A 601 12.05 16.35 -7.90
N TYR A 602 11.42 15.27 -8.35
CA TYR A 602 11.43 14.89 -9.75
C TYR A 602 10.39 15.68 -10.56
N LEU A 603 10.57 15.72 -11.88
CA LEU A 603 9.71 16.46 -12.81
C LEU A 603 8.21 16.08 -12.71
N HIS A 604 7.90 14.81 -12.49
CA HIS A 604 6.53 14.34 -12.32
C HIS A 604 5.93 14.71 -10.96
N GLU A 605 6.74 14.73 -9.89
CA GLU A 605 6.32 15.14 -8.55
C GLU A 605 6.03 16.65 -8.53
N ALA A 606 6.90 17.44 -9.16
CA ALA A 606 6.69 18.88 -9.34
C ALA A 606 5.39 19.17 -10.12
N ALA A 607 5.10 18.39 -11.16
CA ALA A 607 3.85 18.47 -11.93
C ALA A 607 2.60 18.11 -11.08
N GLU A 608 2.65 17.03 -10.30
CA GLU A 608 1.57 16.64 -9.39
C GLU A 608 1.30 17.71 -8.31
N ARG A 609 2.38 18.25 -7.72
CA ARG A 609 2.31 19.36 -6.77
C ARG A 609 1.69 20.59 -7.41
N THR A 610 2.14 20.95 -8.62
CA THR A 610 1.63 22.11 -9.38
C THR A 610 0.12 22.04 -9.57
N LEU A 611 -0.42 20.89 -10.00
CA LEU A 611 -1.87 20.74 -10.15
C LEU A 611 -2.61 20.96 -8.83
N LYS A 612 -2.11 20.40 -7.72
CA LYS A 612 -2.75 20.57 -6.40
C LYS A 612 -2.68 22.01 -5.90
N GLU A 613 -1.56 22.70 -6.14
CA GLU A 613 -1.34 24.08 -5.70
C GLU A 613 -2.12 25.10 -6.54
N GLU A 614 -2.27 24.89 -7.84
CA GLU A 614 -2.95 25.83 -8.73
C GLU A 614 -4.44 25.53 -8.86
N CYS A 615 -4.82 24.26 -8.87
CA CYS A 615 -6.17 23.80 -9.20
C CYS A 615 -6.92 23.14 -8.02
N GLY A 616 -6.26 22.99 -6.87
CA GLY A 616 -6.83 22.38 -5.66
C GLY A 616 -6.81 20.85 -5.66
N SER A 617 -7.16 20.26 -4.51
CA SER A 617 -7.18 18.80 -4.29
C SER A 617 -8.49 18.12 -4.70
N ALA A 618 -9.45 18.87 -5.22
CA ALA A 618 -10.77 18.36 -5.59
C ALA A 618 -10.81 17.72 -6.98
N LEU A 619 -9.72 17.78 -7.75
CA LEU A 619 -9.55 17.09 -9.02
C LEU A 619 -8.97 15.69 -8.81
N ASP A 620 -9.70 14.67 -9.26
CA ASP A 620 -9.18 13.31 -9.36
C ASP A 620 -8.47 13.15 -10.71
N THR A 621 -7.14 12.98 -10.65
CA THR A 621 -6.27 13.02 -11.82
C THR A 621 -5.34 11.83 -11.88
N TRP A 622 -5.01 11.42 -13.10
CA TRP A 622 -4.10 10.31 -13.38
C TRP A 622 -3.01 10.71 -14.36
N PHE A 623 -1.77 10.61 -13.94
CA PHE A 623 -0.60 10.86 -14.78
C PHE A 623 -0.30 9.64 -15.65
N VAL A 624 -0.22 9.86 -16.97
CA VAL A 624 -0.08 8.78 -17.96
C VAL A 624 1.31 8.14 -17.91
N GLY A 625 2.31 8.86 -17.42
CA GLY A 625 3.67 8.36 -17.26
C GLY A 625 4.59 9.35 -16.53
N ARG A 626 5.78 8.88 -16.16
CA ARG A 626 6.80 9.67 -15.44
C ARG A 626 7.80 10.40 -16.34
N GLN A 627 7.61 10.33 -17.65
CA GLN A 627 8.45 11.01 -18.64
C GLN A 627 7.68 12.19 -19.25
N PRO A 628 8.37 13.33 -19.50
CA PRO A 628 7.74 14.45 -20.17
C PRO A 628 7.44 14.09 -21.64
N ILE A 629 6.31 14.58 -22.14
CA ILE A 629 5.84 14.38 -23.51
C ILE A 629 6.25 15.54 -24.43
N GLY A 630 6.74 16.64 -23.87
CA GLY A 630 7.18 17.81 -24.61
C GLY A 630 8.08 18.72 -23.79
N ILE A 631 8.74 19.66 -24.46
CA ILE A 631 9.56 20.70 -23.85
C ILE A 631 9.36 22.03 -24.58
N TYR A 632 9.19 23.10 -23.82
CA TYR A 632 9.23 24.47 -24.30
C TYR A 632 10.46 25.18 -23.73
N LYS A 633 11.17 25.93 -24.59
CA LYS A 633 12.41 26.63 -24.23
C LYS A 633 12.21 28.12 -24.48
N GLN A 634 12.29 28.94 -23.44
CA GLN A 634 12.31 30.40 -23.58
C GLN A 634 13.74 30.88 -23.77
N ALA A 635 13.95 31.77 -24.75
CA ALA A 635 15.27 32.34 -25.03
C ALA A 635 15.71 33.32 -23.91
N SER A 636 16.99 33.28 -23.53
CA SER A 636 17.57 34.27 -22.60
C SER A 636 17.78 35.62 -23.29
N ILE A 637 17.42 36.71 -22.61
CA ILE A 637 17.60 38.10 -23.07
C ILE A 637 19.10 38.47 -23.17
N LYS A 638 19.98 37.75 -22.47
CA LYS A 638 21.44 37.92 -22.50
C LYS A 638 22.04 36.63 -23.04
N GLY A 639 22.57 36.65 -24.27
CA GLY A 639 23.03 35.49 -25.07
C GLY A 639 24.16 34.62 -24.50
N GLN A 640 24.25 34.47 -23.17
CA GLN A 640 25.18 33.61 -22.44
C GLN A 640 24.48 32.63 -21.47
N ASP A 641 23.14 32.51 -21.48
CA ASP A 641 22.40 31.59 -20.58
C ASP A 641 21.46 30.63 -21.34
N ASN A 642 21.31 29.41 -20.83
CA ASN A 642 20.60 28.28 -21.42
C ASN A 642 19.05 28.34 -21.34
N GLY A 643 18.48 29.51 -20.99
CA GLY A 643 17.04 29.79 -20.99
C GLY A 643 16.20 29.01 -19.97
N LEU A 644 14.93 29.40 -19.79
CA LEU A 644 13.95 28.65 -18.99
C LEU A 644 13.43 27.45 -19.79
N LYS A 645 13.40 26.27 -19.18
CA LYS A 645 12.93 25.03 -19.81
C LYS A 645 11.71 24.50 -19.07
N THR A 646 10.59 24.47 -19.77
CA THR A 646 9.32 23.94 -19.26
C THR A 646 9.08 22.57 -19.86
N PHE A 647 9.00 21.54 -19.02
CA PHE A 647 8.75 20.17 -19.45
C PHE A 647 7.29 19.81 -19.17
N PHE A 648 6.62 19.23 -20.16
CA PHE A 648 5.19 18.92 -20.07
C PHE A 648 4.96 17.47 -19.67
N MET A 649 4.22 17.26 -18.60
CA MET A 649 3.75 15.96 -18.14
C MET A 649 2.31 15.73 -18.63
N LYS A 650 1.99 14.49 -19.00
CA LYS A 650 0.65 14.13 -19.47
C LYS A 650 -0.21 13.61 -18.32
N ALA A 651 -1.39 14.19 -18.13
CA ALA A 651 -2.36 13.72 -17.14
C ALA A 651 -3.78 13.67 -17.71
N ARG A 652 -4.67 12.92 -17.05
CA ARG A 652 -6.11 12.86 -17.34
C ARG A 652 -6.92 13.18 -16.11
N VAL A 653 -8.08 13.81 -16.28
CA VAL A 653 -9.07 13.98 -15.20
C VAL A 653 -10.11 12.86 -15.27
N TYR A 654 -10.45 12.27 -14.13
CA TYR A 654 -11.52 11.29 -14.01
C TYR A 654 -12.81 11.93 -13.48
N ALA A 655 -12.69 12.73 -12.43
CA ALA A 655 -13.80 13.39 -11.76
C ALA A 655 -13.29 14.63 -11.01
N GLY A 656 -14.22 15.42 -10.50
CA GLY A 656 -13.91 16.60 -9.69
C GLY A 656 -14.03 17.91 -10.44
N GLN A 657 -13.70 19.00 -9.78
CA GLN A 657 -13.75 20.35 -10.32
C GLN A 657 -12.51 21.14 -9.90
N VAL A 658 -12.08 22.07 -10.75
CA VAL A 658 -10.98 22.98 -10.44
C VAL A 658 -11.42 23.91 -9.31
N ASN A 659 -10.62 23.97 -8.25
CA ASN A 659 -10.74 24.94 -7.19
C ASN A 659 -9.49 25.83 -7.20
N PRO A 660 -9.51 26.94 -7.96
CA PRO A 660 -8.30 27.73 -8.21
C PRO A 660 -7.76 28.32 -6.91
N SER A 661 -6.43 28.29 -6.75
CA SER A 661 -5.78 28.97 -5.62
C SER A 661 -5.72 30.48 -5.82
N LYS A 662 -5.30 31.22 -4.79
CA LYS A 662 -5.15 32.69 -4.86
C LYS A 662 -4.15 33.17 -5.92
N GLN A 663 -3.40 32.28 -6.56
CA GLN A 663 -2.41 32.59 -7.59
C GLN A 663 -2.96 32.42 -9.01
N VAL A 664 -4.19 31.90 -9.14
CA VAL A 664 -4.89 31.67 -10.40
C VAL A 664 -6.08 32.62 -10.45
N ASP A 665 -6.02 33.58 -11.37
CA ASP A 665 -7.11 34.55 -11.58
C ASP A 665 -8.29 33.90 -12.30
N ASP A 666 -8.03 32.97 -13.21
CA ASP A 666 -9.04 32.29 -14.01
C ASP A 666 -8.55 30.93 -14.54
N PHE A 667 -9.47 30.05 -14.92
CA PHE A 667 -9.19 28.76 -15.55
C PHE A 667 -10.20 28.43 -16.64
N ALA A 668 -9.83 27.57 -17.59
CA ALA A 668 -10.72 27.11 -18.64
C ALA A 668 -10.39 25.69 -19.12
N TRP A 669 -11.42 24.94 -19.50
CA TRP A 669 -11.35 23.66 -20.19
C TRP A 669 -11.59 23.88 -21.69
N LEU A 670 -10.54 23.79 -22.49
CA LEU A 670 -10.55 24.19 -23.91
C LEU A 670 -10.34 23.01 -24.85
N THR A 671 -10.95 23.05 -26.04
CA THR A 671 -10.62 22.12 -27.14
C THR A 671 -9.25 22.45 -27.75
N LYS A 672 -8.72 21.55 -28.59
CA LYS A 672 -7.44 21.79 -29.28
C LYS A 672 -7.48 23.04 -30.16
N GLU A 673 -8.61 23.33 -30.80
CA GLU A 673 -8.81 24.52 -31.63
C GLU A 673 -8.81 25.78 -30.78
N GLU A 674 -9.57 25.78 -29.68
CA GLU A 674 -9.63 26.91 -28.74
C GLU A 674 -8.25 27.19 -28.10
N LEU A 675 -7.45 26.15 -27.84
CA LEU A 675 -6.08 26.31 -27.34
C LEU A 675 -5.18 27.06 -28.34
N SER A 676 -5.38 26.86 -29.65
CA SER A 676 -4.59 27.53 -30.69
C SER A 676 -4.84 29.04 -30.75
N GLU A 677 -6.03 29.47 -30.31
CA GLU A 677 -6.44 30.87 -30.21
C GLU A 677 -6.07 31.48 -28.84
N THR A 678 -5.91 30.66 -27.81
CA THR A 678 -5.76 31.10 -26.41
C THR A 678 -4.30 31.14 -25.95
N LEU A 679 -3.48 30.16 -26.33
CA LEU A 679 -2.06 30.08 -25.97
C LEU A 679 -1.21 30.93 -26.94
N SER A 680 -0.03 31.38 -26.50
CA SER A 680 0.88 32.06 -27.42
C SER A 680 1.32 31.14 -28.57
N PRO A 681 1.57 31.66 -29.79
CA PRO A 681 1.90 30.83 -30.95
C PRO A 681 3.12 29.92 -30.71
N GLU A 682 4.14 30.40 -30.02
CA GLU A 682 5.35 29.64 -29.72
C GLU A 682 5.10 28.53 -28.68
N TYR A 683 4.29 28.81 -27.66
CA TYR A 683 3.94 27.86 -26.61
C TYR A 683 3.01 26.76 -27.17
N TYR A 684 1.99 27.16 -27.95
CA TYR A 684 1.11 26.20 -28.64
C TYR A 684 1.88 25.30 -29.61
N LYS A 685 2.83 25.86 -30.38
CA LYS A 685 3.68 25.08 -31.28
C LYS A 685 4.50 24.00 -30.56
N ALA A 686 4.89 24.22 -29.30
CA ALA A 686 5.66 23.26 -28.51
C ALA A 686 4.81 22.06 -28.01
N VAL A 687 3.50 22.25 -27.88
CA VAL A 687 2.59 21.26 -27.27
C VAL A 687 1.59 20.64 -28.25
N LYS A 688 1.32 21.26 -29.40
CA LYS A 688 0.25 20.87 -30.35
C LYS A 688 0.27 19.40 -30.80
N ASP A 689 1.46 18.79 -30.88
CA ASP A 689 1.63 17.40 -31.33
C ASP A 689 1.44 16.41 -30.16
N SER A 690 1.48 16.92 -28.92
CA SER A 690 1.16 16.17 -27.70
C SER A 690 -0.33 16.22 -27.34
N LEU A 691 -1.08 17.15 -27.94
CA LEU A 691 -2.53 17.26 -27.80
C LEU A 691 -3.22 16.25 -28.72
N GLY A 692 -3.87 15.27 -28.10
CA GLY A 692 -4.75 14.34 -28.81
C GLY A 692 -6.03 15.06 -29.26
N ASP A 693 -6.34 14.91 -30.54
CA ASP A 693 -7.71 14.98 -31.02
C ASP A 693 -7.88 13.85 -32.05
N LEU A 694 -9.09 13.32 -32.14
CA LEU A 694 -9.44 12.27 -33.10
C LEU A 694 -9.33 12.79 -34.54
#